data_AF-A0A8S9UQD8-F1
#
_entry.id   AF-A0A8S9UQD8-F1
#
_cell.length_a   1.000
_cell.length_b   1.000
_cell.length_c   1.000
_cell.angle_alpha   90.00
_cell.angle_beta   90.00
_cell.angle_gamma   90.00
#
_symmetry.space_group_name_H-M   'P 1'
#
loop_
_entity.id
_entity.type
_entity.pdbx_description
1 polymer ?
#
loop_
_entity_poly.entity_id
_entity_poly.type
_entity_poly.pdbx_seq_one_letter_code
_entity_poly.pdbx_strand_id
1 'polypeptide(L)'
;MVSVSPTPLLAVTLLFRAKPRFAGIDHVIRAVSAYADSSVELPLNKACNFGSVTLLDRIWSTTVDLEPGGWGLWSVRKLLRTYKVYGKLQFTLCLLVAVKINNVEVVRWLFNHFPDYGVRRKVIYEAASAGALEILQYFRANGTAISNEEEEQEEDGEWNEEKENWEKGRWVCWGGLDAAKAAIAGHADVVKWMYETYAQTCENRNDFCAIDAAFIAGDMELANWLMDKLDMSPEGHDALHGAAANGHVEPLQWFQERGEYTSWDAGTLFKAAEAGQWNAVRWIVDRDRNDSELGDQSGPEEYNFDYSYGDRTRRTYLTCLGGEATLAIHAAAINGHLEVAKYLRAQTDKPRNDREKTKENWRLNKRIKALSERLRGSSSVESVSGRTMMFAAERGFLNVVKWLYSEYHSDPKINLFWVRGHVDEYGYSDTDHEYMNEDTESYCSVVDAAAGKGHLEIVQYLLQIGHEEEDTRKHKRQRVHESRDNVLRGSFSPSAKLRCTDVAMDVAAAHGHLDVVRWLHANRTEGCTKAAMDLAATNGHLDTVKWLHTHRSEGCTFEAIDGAASGGHLDVAKWLHQNRTEGYSRAAMDNAASGGHLEVLKWLDGKRARCSTAALDGAAAYGKLGIVKWLRKNRPEGCTTLAMDGAAHGGHLRVLRWLFENRKEGFTDRAMENAERHSQFETLLILHNIAQQGLAKEVEIMEEEESNAWISEHYLDIARAEFYPGSGIGW
;
A
#
# COMPACT_ATOMS: atom_id res chain seq x y z
N MET A 1 23.70 23.35 33.14
CA MET A 1 23.39 24.00 31.85
C MET A 1 22.61 25.27 32.15
N VAL A 2 23.05 26.43 31.66
CA VAL A 2 22.32 27.69 31.82
C VAL A 2 21.02 27.57 31.03
N SER A 3 19.87 27.74 31.70
CA SER A 3 18.54 27.65 31.10
C SER A 3 18.31 28.83 30.16
N VAL A 4 18.69 28.68 28.89
CA VAL A 4 18.30 29.63 27.85
C VAL A 4 16.82 29.44 27.60
N SER A 5 16.00 30.37 28.10
CA SER A 5 14.57 30.37 27.80
C SER A 5 14.36 30.45 26.28
N PRO A 6 13.49 29.62 25.70
CA PRO A 6 13.30 29.56 24.26
C PRO A 6 12.90 30.93 23.70
N THR A 7 13.45 31.29 22.54
CA THR A 7 13.11 32.54 21.86
C THR A 7 11.59 32.61 21.60
N PRO A 8 10.90 33.74 21.86
CA PRO A 8 9.47 33.85 21.60
C PRO A 8 9.13 33.55 20.13
N LEU A 9 7.93 33.01 19.88
CA LEU A 9 7.43 32.78 18.53
C LEU A 9 7.40 34.11 17.76
N LEU A 10 7.87 34.10 16.51
CA LEU A 10 7.92 35.31 15.68
C LEU A 10 6.54 35.97 15.58
N ALA A 11 5.48 35.17 15.38
CA ALA A 11 4.10 35.66 15.32
C ALA A 11 3.67 36.40 16.60
N VAL A 12 4.01 35.87 17.77
CA VAL A 12 3.72 36.51 19.06
C VAL A 12 4.55 37.78 19.20
N THR A 13 5.82 37.74 18.84
CA THR A 13 6.70 38.92 18.88
C THR A 13 6.17 40.05 18.00
N LEU A 14 5.68 39.74 16.79
CA LEU A 14 5.05 40.71 15.89
C LEU A 14 3.73 41.25 16.44
N LEU A 15 2.88 40.39 17.01
CA LEU A 15 1.62 40.80 17.63
C LEU A 15 1.85 41.80 18.78
N PHE A 16 2.84 41.53 19.63
CA PHE A 16 3.16 42.40 20.77
C PHE A 16 3.89 43.68 20.34
N ARG A 17 4.66 43.66 19.24
CA ARG A 17 5.17 44.90 18.60
C ARG A 17 4.03 45.79 18.10
N ALA A 18 2.95 45.22 17.58
CA ALA A 18 1.79 45.97 17.13
C ALA A 18 0.91 46.53 18.28
N LYS A 19 1.15 46.12 19.53
CA LYS A 19 0.39 46.57 20.72
C LYS A 19 1.30 47.25 21.75
N PRO A 20 1.52 48.58 21.65
CA PRO A 20 2.47 49.32 22.49
C PRO A 20 2.20 49.23 24.00
N ARG A 21 0.95 48.97 24.41
CA ARG A 21 0.56 48.82 25.84
C ARG A 21 1.20 47.62 26.54
N PHE A 22 1.71 46.66 25.78
CA PHE A 22 2.39 45.47 26.29
C PHE A 22 3.89 45.45 25.94
N ALA A 23 4.41 46.51 25.32
CA ALA A 23 5.81 46.63 24.98
C ALA A 23 6.65 46.76 26.27
N GLY A 24 7.67 45.90 26.43
CA GLY A 24 8.54 45.86 27.62
C GLY A 24 8.12 44.87 28.70
N ILE A 25 7.01 44.13 28.53
CA ILE A 25 6.59 43.08 29.47
C ILE A 25 7.04 41.71 28.95
N ASP A 26 8.34 41.44 29.01
CA ASP A 26 8.96 40.23 28.44
C ASP A 26 8.35 38.92 28.98
N HIS A 27 7.92 38.88 30.24
CA HIS A 27 7.32 37.69 30.82
C HIS A 27 5.93 37.37 30.22
N VAL A 28 5.14 38.38 29.82
CA VAL A 28 3.85 38.18 29.16
C VAL A 28 4.05 37.69 27.73
N ILE A 29 5.01 38.27 27.00
CA ILE A 29 5.37 37.82 25.65
C ILE A 29 5.80 36.34 25.69
N ARG A 30 6.62 35.97 26.68
CA ARG A 30 7.05 34.59 26.89
C ARG A 30 5.89 33.66 27.27
N ALA A 31 4.99 34.08 28.17
CA ALA A 31 3.84 33.28 28.56
C ALA A 31 2.86 33.04 27.40
N VAL A 32 2.54 34.08 26.62
CA VAL A 32 1.69 33.94 25.42
C VAL A 32 2.40 33.14 24.33
N SER A 33 3.72 33.32 24.19
CA SER A 33 4.51 32.49 23.28
C SER A 33 4.50 31.03 23.69
N ALA A 34 4.58 30.70 24.98
CA ALA A 34 4.54 29.32 25.47
C ALA A 34 3.14 28.72 25.28
N TYR A 35 2.08 29.49 25.58
CA TYR A 35 0.70 29.06 25.38
C TYR A 35 0.36 28.81 23.89
N ALA A 36 0.87 29.65 23.00
CA ALA A 36 0.68 29.49 21.56
C ALA A 36 1.61 28.44 20.93
N ASP A 37 2.54 27.86 21.70
CA ASP A 37 3.57 26.95 21.18
C ASP A 37 3.02 25.54 21.01
N SER A 38 2.44 25.24 19.83
CA SER A 38 2.01 23.89 19.51
C SER A 38 3.19 22.94 19.19
N SER A 39 4.42 23.43 19.07
CA SER A 39 5.59 22.57 18.83
C SER A 39 5.93 21.67 20.04
N VAL A 40 5.37 21.99 21.21
CA VAL A 40 5.56 21.27 22.48
C VAL A 40 5.01 19.85 22.45
N GLU A 41 3.97 19.62 21.65
CA GLU A 41 3.28 18.33 21.54
C GLU A 41 3.78 17.48 20.36
N LEU A 42 4.74 17.98 19.58
CA LEU A 42 5.28 17.28 18.42
C LEU A 42 6.43 16.34 18.86
N PRO A 43 6.33 15.04 18.57
CA PRO A 43 7.47 14.13 18.63
C PRO A 43 8.65 14.64 17.77
N LEU A 44 9.87 14.35 18.19
CA LEU A 44 11.09 14.88 17.58
C LEU A 44 11.20 14.44 16.10
N ASN A 45 10.84 13.21 15.78
CA ASN A 45 10.83 12.68 14.41
C ASN A 45 9.89 13.46 13.48
N LYS A 46 8.69 13.82 13.94
CA LYS A 46 7.74 14.64 13.18
C LYS A 46 8.25 16.08 13.01
N ALA A 47 8.99 16.60 14.00
CA ALA A 47 9.63 17.90 13.89
C ALA A 47 10.80 17.89 12.89
N CYS A 48 11.56 16.78 12.81
CA CYS A 48 12.63 16.60 11.82
C CYS A 48 12.14 16.68 10.37
N ASN A 49 10.88 16.31 10.10
CA ASN A 49 10.30 16.42 8.74
C ASN A 49 10.33 17.86 8.20
N PHE A 50 10.37 18.87 9.08
CA PHE A 50 10.45 20.28 8.67
C PHE A 50 11.89 20.72 8.32
N GLY A 51 12.90 19.89 8.58
CA GLY A 51 14.31 20.18 8.28
C GLY A 51 14.89 21.38 9.04
N SER A 52 14.21 21.88 10.07
CA SER A 52 14.59 23.10 10.79
C SER A 52 15.30 22.78 12.11
N VAL A 53 16.61 23.01 12.15
CA VAL A 53 17.41 22.88 13.39
C VAL A 53 16.88 23.81 14.49
N THR A 54 16.39 25.01 14.13
CA THR A 54 15.81 25.95 15.11
C THR A 54 14.54 25.43 15.79
N LEU A 55 13.75 24.61 15.09
CA LEU A 55 12.57 23.96 15.66
C LEU A 55 12.99 22.84 16.63
N LEU A 56 14.02 22.08 16.26
CA LEU A 56 14.58 21.02 17.10
C LEU A 56 15.22 21.60 18.37
N ASP A 57 16.02 22.65 18.25
CA ASP A 57 16.56 23.41 19.37
C ASP A 57 15.45 23.97 20.26
N ARG A 58 14.37 24.47 19.67
CA ARG A 58 13.20 24.95 20.41
C ARG A 58 12.57 23.84 21.23
N ILE A 59 12.31 22.67 20.64
CA ILE A 59 11.74 21.50 21.33
C ILE A 59 12.67 21.00 22.44
N TRP A 60 13.99 21.02 22.21
CA TRP A 60 15.00 20.55 23.16
C TRP A 60 15.22 21.51 24.34
N SER A 61 15.37 22.81 24.05
CA SER A 61 15.71 23.87 25.02
C SER A 61 14.55 24.32 25.89
N THR A 62 13.30 24.16 25.44
CA THR A 62 12.12 24.48 26.24
C THR A 62 12.10 23.64 27.53
N THR A 63 12.24 24.29 28.69
CA THR A 63 12.17 23.69 30.03
C THR A 63 10.81 23.86 30.70
N VAL A 64 9.85 24.47 30.00
CA VAL A 64 8.58 24.88 30.60
C VAL A 64 7.60 23.71 30.56
N ASP A 65 7.49 22.99 31.67
CA ASP A 65 6.41 22.04 31.99
C ASP A 65 5.14 22.76 32.52
N LEU A 66 4.98 24.05 32.24
CA LEU A 66 3.92 24.86 32.84
C LEU A 66 2.65 24.88 31.98
N GLU A 67 1.57 24.34 32.54
CA GLU A 67 0.25 24.92 32.39
C GLU A 67 -0.42 25.18 33.76
N PRO A 68 -1.34 26.15 33.85
CA PRO A 68 -1.91 26.63 35.10
C PRO A 68 -2.90 25.59 35.66
N GLY A 69 -2.55 24.95 36.77
CA GLY A 69 -3.43 23.95 37.41
C GLY A 69 -2.72 22.94 38.30
N GLY A 70 -1.40 22.80 38.20
CA GLY A 70 -0.60 22.04 39.17
C GLY A 70 -0.73 20.52 39.11
N TRP A 71 -1.38 19.96 38.08
CA TRP A 71 -1.33 18.52 37.80
C TRP A 71 -0.25 18.28 36.74
N GLY A 72 0.74 17.46 37.08
CA GLY A 72 1.91 17.19 36.24
C GLY A 72 1.50 16.47 34.95
N LEU A 73 1.19 17.24 33.91
CA LEU A 73 0.83 16.69 32.62
C LEU A 73 2.05 16.08 31.93
N TRP A 74 1.81 14.92 31.33
CA TRP A 74 2.72 14.19 30.47
C TRP A 74 2.99 15.02 29.20
N SER A 75 4.26 15.36 29.00
CA SER A 75 4.75 15.98 27.77
C SER A 75 5.66 14.98 27.06
N VAL A 76 5.59 14.92 25.73
CA VAL A 76 6.50 14.09 24.92
C VAL A 76 7.97 14.45 25.23
N ARG A 77 8.21 15.70 25.66
CA ARG A 77 9.51 16.19 26.15
C ARG A 77 9.96 15.55 27.46
N LYS A 78 9.05 15.37 28.41
CA LYS A 78 9.35 14.64 29.65
C LYS A 78 9.77 13.21 29.31
N LEU A 79 9.08 12.57 28.37
CA LEU A 79 9.46 11.23 27.90
C LEU A 79 10.88 11.19 27.32
N LEU A 80 11.27 12.18 26.49
CA LEU A 80 12.63 12.28 25.92
C LEU A 80 13.74 12.35 26.99
N ARG A 81 13.47 12.98 28.13
CA ARG A 81 14.45 13.17 29.21
C ARG A 81 14.40 12.05 30.25
N THR A 82 13.24 11.45 30.45
CA THR A 82 13.01 10.40 31.46
C THR A 82 13.40 9.02 30.95
N TYR A 83 13.03 8.68 29.71
CA TYR A 83 13.21 7.33 29.17
C TYR A 83 14.31 7.31 28.11
N LYS A 84 15.46 6.72 28.44
CA LYS A 84 16.58 6.52 27.49
C LYS A 84 16.13 5.74 26.24
N VAL A 85 15.25 4.76 26.43
CA VAL A 85 14.67 3.93 25.37
C VAL A 85 13.90 4.78 24.35
N TYR A 86 13.06 5.71 24.83
CA TYR A 86 12.35 6.65 23.97
C TYR A 86 13.30 7.59 23.22
N GLY A 87 14.39 8.04 23.87
CA GLY A 87 15.45 8.80 23.23
C GLY A 87 16.09 8.07 22.05
N LYS A 88 16.39 6.76 22.20
CA LYS A 88 16.95 5.91 21.13
C LYS A 88 15.97 5.76 19.94
N LEU A 89 14.68 5.58 20.23
CA LEU A 89 13.64 5.51 19.19
C LEU A 89 13.63 6.78 18.36
N GLN A 90 13.50 7.91 19.05
CA GLN A 90 13.40 9.22 18.41
C GLN A 90 14.67 9.54 17.65
N PHE A 91 15.86 9.24 18.17
CA PHE A 91 17.11 9.38 17.44
C PHE A 91 17.11 8.61 16.12
N THR A 92 16.76 7.32 16.14
CA THR A 92 16.72 6.47 14.93
C THR A 92 15.70 7.00 13.91
N LEU A 93 14.47 7.31 14.35
CA LEU A 93 13.43 7.83 13.47
C LEU A 93 13.79 9.21 12.90
N CYS A 94 14.41 10.08 13.69
CA CYS A 94 14.91 11.38 13.24
C CYS A 94 16.01 11.22 12.19
N LEU A 95 16.93 10.27 12.36
CA LEU A 95 17.96 9.99 11.36
C LEU A 95 17.35 9.49 10.05
N LEU A 96 16.38 8.58 10.09
CA LEU A 96 15.68 8.11 8.89
C LEU A 96 15.03 9.27 8.13
N VAL A 97 14.39 10.20 8.85
CA VAL A 97 13.79 11.40 8.26
C VAL A 97 14.86 12.34 7.70
N ALA A 98 15.94 12.59 8.43
CA ALA A 98 17.02 13.48 8.01
C ALA A 98 17.72 12.97 6.74
N VAL A 99 17.88 11.66 6.63
CA VAL A 99 18.41 10.97 5.45
C VAL A 99 17.47 11.15 4.24
N LYS A 100 16.16 10.97 4.41
CA LYS A 100 15.18 11.17 3.32
C LYS A 100 15.15 12.61 2.81
N ILE A 101 15.38 13.59 3.68
CA ILE A 101 15.46 15.01 3.31
C ILE A 101 16.87 15.37 2.82
N ASN A 102 17.85 14.47 2.97
CA ASN A 102 19.28 14.67 2.72
C ASN A 102 19.84 15.91 3.44
N ASN A 103 19.50 16.08 4.73
CA ASN A 103 19.92 17.23 5.52
C ASN A 103 21.00 16.87 6.55
N VAL A 104 22.26 17.19 6.21
CA VAL A 104 23.43 16.94 7.06
C VAL A 104 23.41 17.76 8.36
N GLU A 105 22.81 18.95 8.37
CA GLU A 105 22.76 19.80 9.56
C GLU A 105 21.91 19.17 10.67
N VAL A 106 20.78 18.56 10.30
CA VAL A 106 19.94 17.82 11.25
C VAL A 106 20.69 16.60 11.78
N VAL A 107 21.45 15.89 10.93
CA VAL A 107 22.29 14.76 11.37
C VAL A 107 23.37 15.21 12.37
N ARG A 108 24.07 16.32 12.08
CA ARG A 108 25.05 16.90 13.01
C ARG A 108 24.41 17.30 14.33
N TRP A 109 23.23 17.91 14.27
CA TRP A 109 22.47 18.29 15.46
C TRP A 109 22.13 17.07 16.33
N LEU A 110 21.66 15.98 15.73
CA LEU A 110 21.34 14.74 16.44
C LEU A 110 22.58 14.15 17.11
N PHE A 111 23.71 14.07 16.42
CA PHE A 111 24.97 13.54 16.97
C PHE A 111 25.54 14.38 18.12
N ASN A 112 25.27 15.69 18.15
CA ASN A 112 25.69 16.57 19.24
C ASN A 112 24.81 16.41 20.49
N HIS A 113 23.51 16.18 20.31
CA HIS A 113 22.55 16.06 21.41
C HIS A 113 22.43 14.64 21.96
N PHE A 114 22.79 13.63 21.16
CA PHE A 114 22.77 12.21 21.51
C PHE A 114 24.14 11.56 21.27
N PRO A 115 25.14 11.81 22.14
CA PRO A 115 26.51 11.35 21.93
C PRO A 115 26.68 9.83 22.08
N ASP A 116 25.84 9.20 22.90
CA ASP A 116 25.95 7.79 23.30
C ASP A 116 25.12 6.83 22.43
N TYR A 117 24.47 7.34 21.37
CA TYR A 117 23.58 6.54 20.53
C TYR A 117 24.25 6.16 19.21
N GLY A 118 24.05 4.90 18.79
CA GLY A 118 24.58 4.35 17.56
C GLY A 118 23.58 4.36 16.40
N VAL A 119 24.11 4.26 15.18
CA VAL A 119 23.32 4.25 13.94
C VAL A 119 23.00 2.82 13.52
N ARG A 120 21.70 2.52 13.39
CA ARG A 120 21.20 1.21 12.94
C ARG A 120 21.35 1.02 11.43
N ARG A 121 21.49 -0.24 11.01
CA ARG A 121 21.64 -0.68 9.61
C ARG A 121 20.57 -0.11 8.66
N LYS A 122 19.31 -0.08 9.08
CA LYS A 122 18.21 0.49 8.25
C LYS A 122 18.46 1.95 7.85
N VAL A 123 19.08 2.75 8.72
CA VAL A 123 19.43 4.16 8.40
C VAL A 123 20.46 4.22 7.29
N ILE A 124 21.43 3.31 7.30
CA ILE A 124 22.45 3.21 6.26
C ILE A 124 21.85 2.76 4.93
N TYR A 125 20.97 1.75 4.94
CA TYR A 125 20.23 1.32 3.74
C TYR A 125 19.45 2.46 3.08
N GLU A 126 18.72 3.24 3.87
CA GLU A 126 17.96 4.39 3.34
C GLU A 126 18.91 5.49 2.83
N ALA A 127 20.05 5.71 3.49
CA ALA A 127 21.03 6.70 3.07
C ALA A 127 21.73 6.33 1.77
N ALA A 128 22.04 5.04 1.60
CA ALA A 128 22.57 4.47 0.37
C ALA A 128 21.55 4.59 -0.78
N SER A 129 20.28 4.24 -0.51
CA SER A 129 19.20 4.34 -1.50
C SER A 129 18.89 5.78 -1.92
N ALA A 130 19.07 6.75 -1.00
CA ALA A 130 18.85 8.17 -1.28
C ALA A 130 20.07 8.87 -1.92
N GLY A 131 21.20 8.18 -2.07
CA GLY A 131 22.43 8.77 -2.61
C GLY A 131 23.07 9.81 -1.68
N ALA A 132 22.82 9.73 -0.36
CA ALA A 132 23.26 10.72 0.62
C ALA A 132 24.74 10.55 1.01
N LEU A 133 25.65 10.73 0.04
CA LEU A 133 27.09 10.49 0.18
C LEU A 133 27.71 11.29 1.34
N GLU A 134 27.37 12.57 1.49
CA GLU A 134 27.90 13.42 2.58
C GLU A 134 27.48 12.91 3.96
N ILE A 135 26.26 12.38 4.09
CA ILE A 135 25.74 11.81 5.34
C ILE A 135 26.47 10.50 5.66
N LEU A 136 26.67 9.64 4.66
CA LEU A 136 27.40 8.38 4.81
C LEU A 136 28.87 8.62 5.20
N GLN A 137 29.53 9.59 4.57
CA GLN A 137 30.87 10.04 4.95
C GLN A 137 30.90 10.57 6.38
N TYR A 138 29.89 11.34 6.78
CA TYR A 138 29.77 11.85 8.14
C TYR A 138 29.57 10.75 9.17
N PHE A 139 28.73 9.75 8.89
CA PHE A 139 28.55 8.59 9.77
C PHE A 139 29.87 7.85 9.96
N ARG A 140 30.63 7.65 8.88
CA ARG A 140 31.93 6.98 8.93
C ARG A 140 32.98 7.78 9.71
N ALA A 141 33.06 9.09 9.49
CA ALA A 141 34.03 9.94 10.18
C ALA A 141 33.78 10.03 11.69
N ASN A 142 32.53 9.82 12.12
CA ASN A 142 32.13 10.06 13.50
C ASN A 142 31.80 8.80 14.30
N GLY A 143 31.71 7.60 13.70
CA GLY A 143 31.34 6.37 14.41
C GLY A 143 32.41 5.29 14.32
N THR A 144 32.51 4.45 15.36
CA THR A 144 33.28 3.20 15.30
C THR A 144 32.47 2.15 14.53
N ALA A 145 33.04 1.57 13.48
CA ALA A 145 32.41 0.48 12.74
C ALA A 145 32.40 -0.79 13.62
N ILE A 146 31.25 -1.45 13.70
CA ILE A 146 31.09 -2.77 14.34
C ILE A 146 30.86 -3.78 13.21
N SER A 147 31.69 -4.82 13.13
CA SER A 147 31.60 -5.90 12.13
C SER A 147 30.92 -7.14 12.73
N ASN A 148 30.05 -7.78 11.93
CA ASN A 148 29.17 -8.89 12.30
C ASN A 148 29.86 -10.27 12.41
N GLU A 149 30.95 -10.42 13.15
CA GLU A 149 31.43 -11.79 13.46
C GLU A 149 30.59 -12.49 14.55
N GLU A 150 29.62 -11.80 15.16
CA GLU A 150 28.76 -12.33 16.24
C GLU A 150 27.26 -12.43 15.88
N GLU A 151 26.87 -12.19 14.62
CA GLU A 151 25.43 -12.17 14.22
C GLU A 151 24.90 -13.44 13.51
N GLU A 152 25.71 -14.47 13.24
CA GLU A 152 25.28 -15.65 12.47
C GLU A 152 24.82 -16.86 13.33
N GLN A 153 23.90 -16.64 14.28
CA GLN A 153 23.05 -17.72 14.79
C GLN A 153 21.59 -17.27 14.85
N GLU A 154 20.95 -17.20 13.68
CA GLU A 154 19.51 -17.08 13.53
C GLU A 154 18.87 -18.47 13.30
N GLU A 155 18.66 -19.21 14.38
CA GLU A 155 17.55 -20.16 14.49
C GLU A 155 16.84 -19.81 15.80
N ASP A 156 15.59 -19.33 15.70
CA ASP A 156 14.67 -19.04 16.82
C ASP A 156 14.85 -17.73 17.61
N GLY A 157 14.36 -16.62 17.03
CA GLY A 157 13.34 -15.77 17.68
C GLY A 157 13.66 -14.95 18.95
N GLU A 158 14.83 -15.05 19.58
CA GLU A 158 15.17 -14.27 20.78
C GLU A 158 16.45 -13.45 20.59
N TRP A 159 16.38 -12.39 19.79
CA TRP A 159 17.44 -11.38 19.74
C TRP A 159 17.45 -10.49 20.98
N ASN A 160 18.60 -10.43 21.66
CA ASN A 160 18.86 -9.61 22.83
C ASN A 160 19.94 -8.55 22.50
N GLU A 161 19.60 -7.62 21.59
CA GLU A 161 20.47 -6.48 21.18
C GLU A 161 21.01 -5.66 22.37
N GLU A 162 20.38 -5.77 23.55
CA GLU A 162 20.70 -4.96 24.73
C GLU A 162 21.90 -5.46 25.56
N LYS A 163 22.37 -6.71 25.41
CA LYS A 163 23.40 -7.25 26.31
C LYS A 163 24.86 -6.92 25.96
N GLU A 164 25.19 -6.68 24.69
CA GLU A 164 26.62 -6.65 24.28
C GLU A 164 27.20 -5.26 23.96
N ASN A 165 26.41 -4.25 23.59
CA ASN A 165 26.96 -2.97 23.09
C ASN A 165 26.58 -1.71 23.90
N TRP A 166 26.05 -1.87 25.12
CA TRP A 166 25.59 -0.77 25.98
C TRP A 166 26.73 0.11 26.57
N GLU A 167 27.98 -0.35 26.56
CA GLU A 167 29.10 0.33 27.24
C GLU A 167 30.15 1.00 26.32
N LYS A 168 30.04 0.85 24.98
CA LYS A 168 31.14 1.24 24.06
C LYS A 168 30.74 2.31 23.03
N GLY A 169 30.57 3.54 23.50
CA GLY A 169 30.66 4.74 22.66
C GLY A 169 29.76 4.79 21.42
N ARG A 170 30.12 5.65 20.47
CA ARG A 170 29.34 5.95 19.27
C ARG A 170 29.68 4.96 18.15
N TRP A 171 28.73 4.11 17.78
CA TRP A 171 28.90 3.09 16.74
C TRP A 171 28.00 3.27 15.51
N VAL A 172 28.41 2.68 14.38
CA VAL A 172 27.64 2.63 13.14
C VAL A 172 27.64 1.20 12.61
N CYS A 173 26.45 0.61 12.48
CA CYS A 173 26.27 -0.73 11.92
C CYS A 173 26.07 -0.63 10.40
N TRP A 174 27.10 -0.98 9.65
CA TRP A 174 27.03 -1.19 8.20
C TRP A 174 26.40 -2.55 7.90
N GLY A 175 25.67 -2.67 6.79
CA GLY A 175 24.98 -3.89 6.40
C GLY A 175 25.48 -4.46 5.07
N GLY A 176 25.25 -5.75 4.86
CA GLY A 176 25.70 -6.43 3.63
C GLY A 176 25.01 -5.98 2.34
N LEU A 177 23.93 -5.18 2.41
CA LEU A 177 23.09 -4.77 1.27
C LEU A 177 23.16 -3.27 0.95
N ASP A 178 24.01 -2.52 1.65
CA ASP A 178 24.11 -1.07 1.50
C ASP A 178 24.48 -0.71 0.04
N ALA A 179 25.52 -1.38 -0.48
CA ALA A 179 26.00 -1.19 -1.84
C ALA A 179 24.98 -1.62 -2.90
N ALA A 180 24.28 -2.74 -2.68
CA ALA A 180 23.23 -3.21 -3.59
C ALA A 180 22.09 -2.19 -3.73
N LYS A 181 21.63 -1.61 -2.62
CA LYS A 181 20.59 -0.58 -2.66
C LYS A 181 21.04 0.71 -3.35
N ALA A 182 22.28 1.14 -3.13
CA ALA A 182 22.83 2.29 -3.85
C ALA A 182 22.96 2.01 -5.36
N ALA A 183 23.38 0.80 -5.74
CA ALA A 183 23.48 0.39 -7.14
C ALA A 183 22.12 0.35 -7.86
N ILE A 184 21.08 -0.24 -7.26
CA ILE A 184 19.71 -0.24 -7.83
C ILE A 184 19.18 1.19 -8.03
N ALA A 185 19.48 2.09 -7.08
CA ALA A 185 19.08 3.48 -7.16
C ALA A 185 19.89 4.32 -8.19
N GLY A 186 20.93 3.75 -8.79
CA GLY A 186 21.79 4.41 -9.78
C GLY A 186 22.87 5.31 -9.17
N HIS A 187 23.20 5.14 -7.89
CA HIS A 187 24.21 5.92 -7.18
C HIS A 187 25.60 5.25 -7.24
N ALA A 188 26.17 5.18 -8.45
CA ALA A 188 27.47 4.55 -8.69
C ALA A 188 28.63 5.22 -7.92
N ASP A 189 28.52 6.51 -7.60
CA ASP A 189 29.46 7.27 -6.78
C ASP A 189 29.49 6.78 -5.32
N VAL A 190 28.32 6.51 -4.73
CA VAL A 190 28.19 5.93 -3.40
C VAL A 190 28.77 4.53 -3.37
N VAL A 191 28.48 3.70 -4.39
CA VAL A 191 29.02 2.34 -4.50
C VAL A 191 30.53 2.35 -4.65
N LYS A 192 31.08 3.17 -5.56
CA LYS A 192 32.53 3.31 -5.73
C LYS A 192 33.20 3.80 -4.45
N TRP A 193 32.62 4.81 -3.79
CA TRP A 193 33.11 5.28 -2.49
C TRP A 193 33.10 4.17 -1.43
N MET A 194 32.03 3.36 -1.37
CA MET A 194 31.98 2.19 -0.48
C MET A 194 33.08 1.17 -0.86
N TYR A 195 33.30 0.82 -2.11
CA TYR A 195 34.34 -0.16 -2.41
C TYR A 195 35.77 0.38 -2.27
N GLU A 196 36.01 1.66 -2.51
CA GLU A 196 37.31 2.32 -2.33
C GLU A 196 37.67 2.52 -0.86
N THR A 197 36.71 2.94 -0.04
CA THR A 197 36.96 3.24 1.38
C THR A 197 36.99 1.98 2.24
N TYR A 198 36.34 0.89 1.81
CA TYR A 198 36.21 -0.35 2.59
C TYR A 198 37.22 -1.44 2.23
N ALA A 199 38.19 -1.19 1.34
CA ALA A 199 39.25 -2.17 0.99
C ALA A 199 40.18 -2.57 2.17
N GLN A 200 39.91 -2.10 3.40
CA GLN A 200 40.75 -2.27 4.58
C GLN A 200 40.05 -2.98 5.76
N THR A 201 38.74 -3.24 5.71
CA THR A 201 37.98 -3.86 6.82
C THR A 201 37.10 -5.02 6.35
N CYS A 202 37.22 -6.15 7.04
CA CYS A 202 36.45 -7.38 6.86
C CYS A 202 35.02 -7.18 7.38
N GLU A 203 34.17 -6.54 6.59
CA GLU A 203 32.74 -6.38 6.88
C GLU A 203 31.95 -7.32 5.99
N ASN A 204 31.01 -8.09 6.57
CA ASN A 204 30.18 -9.12 5.91
C ASN A 204 29.33 -8.48 4.79
N ARG A 205 29.90 -8.41 3.58
CA ARG A 205 29.32 -7.79 2.39
C ARG A 205 28.68 -8.85 1.51
N ASN A 206 27.46 -8.60 1.06
CA ASN A 206 26.87 -9.39 0.00
C ASN A 206 27.28 -8.78 -1.35
N ASP A 207 28.52 -9.09 -1.73
CA ASP A 207 29.14 -8.61 -2.96
C ASP A 207 28.38 -9.08 -4.21
N PHE A 208 27.78 -10.28 -4.16
CA PHE A 208 26.90 -10.79 -5.22
C PHE A 208 25.68 -9.89 -5.44
N CYS A 209 24.96 -9.53 -4.37
CA CYS A 209 23.82 -8.63 -4.49
C CYS A 209 24.19 -7.24 -5.04
N ALA A 210 25.40 -6.74 -4.78
CA ALA A 210 25.85 -5.46 -5.32
C ALA A 210 26.09 -5.52 -6.84
N ILE A 211 26.64 -6.63 -7.32
CA ILE A 211 26.82 -6.90 -8.76
C ILE A 211 25.45 -7.05 -9.42
N ASP A 212 24.56 -7.87 -8.86
CA ASP A 212 23.22 -8.10 -9.40
C ASP A 212 22.42 -6.79 -9.48
N ALA A 213 22.49 -5.97 -8.44
CA ALA A 213 21.89 -4.65 -8.41
C ALA A 213 22.35 -3.75 -9.57
N ALA A 214 23.64 -3.76 -9.91
CA ALA A 214 24.17 -2.98 -11.03
C ALA A 214 23.60 -3.48 -12.38
N PHE A 215 23.46 -4.81 -12.56
CA PHE A 215 22.81 -5.38 -13.73
C PHE A 215 21.31 -5.03 -13.81
N ILE A 216 20.60 -5.04 -12.67
CA ILE A 216 19.19 -4.65 -12.60
C ILE A 216 19.01 -3.18 -13.00
N ALA A 217 19.90 -2.30 -12.56
CA ALA A 217 19.91 -0.88 -12.93
C ALA A 217 20.36 -0.62 -14.37
N GLY A 218 20.94 -1.62 -15.04
CA GLY A 218 21.49 -1.51 -16.39
C GLY A 218 22.83 -0.75 -16.45
N ASP A 219 23.51 -0.52 -15.33
CA ASP A 219 24.81 0.15 -15.28
C ASP A 219 25.94 -0.87 -15.50
N MET A 220 26.20 -1.14 -16.78
CA MET A 220 27.26 -2.08 -17.20
C MET A 220 28.66 -1.58 -16.82
N GLU A 221 28.88 -0.27 -16.70
CA GLU A 221 30.18 0.27 -16.27
C GLU A 221 30.42 -0.06 -14.80
N LEU A 222 29.41 0.14 -13.95
CA LEU A 222 29.47 -0.23 -12.54
C LEU A 222 29.58 -1.75 -12.35
N ALA A 223 28.80 -2.53 -13.10
CA ALA A 223 28.84 -4.00 -13.03
C ALA A 223 30.24 -4.53 -13.41
N ASN A 224 30.81 -4.08 -14.53
CA ASN A 224 32.15 -4.48 -14.94
C ASN A 224 33.21 -4.02 -13.94
N TRP A 225 33.10 -2.81 -13.41
CA TRP A 225 34.02 -2.31 -12.38
C TRP A 225 33.97 -3.15 -11.11
N LEU A 226 32.78 -3.55 -10.64
CA LEU A 226 32.62 -4.42 -9.48
C LEU A 226 33.19 -5.81 -9.73
N MET A 227 32.90 -6.41 -10.90
CA MET A 227 33.45 -7.71 -11.28
C MET A 227 34.98 -7.69 -11.36
N ASP A 228 35.58 -6.67 -11.97
CA ASP A 228 37.04 -6.51 -12.07
C ASP A 228 37.69 -6.30 -10.69
N LYS A 229 36.98 -5.63 -9.77
CA LYS A 229 37.47 -5.37 -8.41
C LYS A 229 37.41 -6.58 -7.50
N LEU A 230 36.37 -7.41 -7.65
CA LEU A 230 36.06 -8.51 -6.74
C LEU A 230 36.51 -9.88 -7.28
N ASP A 231 36.80 -9.98 -8.58
CA ASP A 231 37.06 -11.26 -9.27
C ASP A 231 35.89 -12.26 -9.08
N MET A 232 34.66 -11.74 -9.13
CA MET A 232 33.41 -12.47 -8.89
C MET A 232 32.44 -12.36 -10.07
N SER A 233 31.62 -13.38 -10.27
CA SER A 233 30.49 -13.38 -11.22
C SER A 233 29.16 -13.08 -10.50
N PRO A 234 28.17 -12.47 -11.17
CA PRO A 234 26.81 -12.27 -10.63
C PRO A 234 26.09 -13.58 -10.29
N GLU A 235 25.15 -13.55 -9.34
CA GLU A 235 24.19 -14.64 -9.15
C GLU A 235 23.08 -14.50 -10.21
N GLY A 236 23.26 -15.23 -11.32
CA GLY A 236 22.62 -14.92 -12.61
C GLY A 236 21.09 -14.99 -12.73
N HIS A 237 20.31 -15.15 -11.65
CA HIS A 237 18.86 -15.28 -11.76
C HIS A 237 18.10 -13.99 -11.44
N ASP A 238 18.39 -13.30 -10.34
CA ASP A 238 17.64 -12.11 -9.96
C ASP A 238 18.09 -10.88 -10.77
N ALA A 239 19.38 -10.82 -11.10
CA ALA A 239 19.95 -9.88 -12.06
C ALA A 239 19.27 -9.94 -13.44
N LEU A 240 19.05 -11.16 -13.96
CA LEU A 240 18.46 -11.40 -15.28
C LEU A 240 17.00 -10.93 -15.35
N HIS A 241 16.18 -11.30 -14.34
CA HIS A 241 14.77 -10.91 -14.29
C HIS A 241 14.59 -9.41 -14.09
N GLY A 242 15.38 -8.80 -13.19
CA GLY A 242 15.31 -7.37 -12.95
C GLY A 242 15.77 -6.55 -14.15
N ALA A 243 16.85 -6.96 -14.83
CA ALA A 243 17.27 -6.34 -16.10
C ALA A 243 16.19 -6.44 -17.19
N ALA A 244 15.52 -7.60 -17.30
CA ALA A 244 14.42 -7.81 -18.24
C ALA A 244 13.19 -6.94 -17.92
N ALA A 245 12.83 -6.79 -16.64
CA ALA A 245 11.73 -5.93 -16.18
C ALA A 245 12.02 -4.44 -16.42
N ASN A 246 13.27 -4.01 -16.28
CA ASN A 246 13.69 -2.63 -16.56
C ASN A 246 13.99 -2.37 -18.05
N GLY A 247 13.99 -3.42 -18.88
CA GLY A 247 14.16 -3.31 -20.34
C GLY A 247 15.60 -3.18 -20.81
N HIS A 248 16.57 -3.51 -19.96
CA HIS A 248 18.00 -3.40 -20.28
C HIS A 248 18.47 -4.61 -21.10
N VAL A 249 18.65 -4.42 -22.40
CA VAL A 249 19.07 -5.49 -23.33
C VAL A 249 20.57 -5.80 -23.21
N GLU A 250 21.41 -4.81 -22.86
CA GLU A 250 22.86 -4.98 -22.72
C GLU A 250 23.25 -6.00 -21.62
N PRO A 251 22.71 -5.91 -20.38
CA PRO A 251 22.81 -6.98 -19.40
C PRO A 251 22.40 -8.36 -19.91
N LEU A 252 21.28 -8.45 -20.65
CA LEU A 252 20.77 -9.72 -21.17
C LEU A 252 21.71 -10.34 -22.21
N GLN A 253 22.32 -9.51 -23.06
CA GLN A 253 23.36 -9.93 -24.01
C GLN A 253 24.63 -10.38 -23.28
N TRP A 254 25.02 -9.68 -22.22
CA TRP A 254 26.18 -10.06 -21.42
C TRP A 254 26.03 -11.44 -20.78
N PHE A 255 24.87 -11.73 -20.16
CA PHE A 255 24.58 -13.07 -19.63
C PHE A 255 24.59 -14.14 -20.73
N GLN A 256 24.24 -13.77 -21.97
CA GLN A 256 24.26 -14.68 -23.10
C GLN A 256 25.66 -15.12 -23.50
N GLU A 257 26.58 -14.16 -23.65
CA GLU A 257 27.93 -14.43 -24.17
C GLU A 257 28.73 -15.38 -23.25
N ARG A 258 28.39 -15.42 -21.95
CA ARG A 258 29.05 -16.27 -20.96
C ARG A 258 28.41 -17.65 -20.77
N GLY A 259 27.21 -17.88 -21.31
CA GLY A 259 26.58 -19.21 -21.32
C GLY A 259 26.09 -19.71 -19.95
N GLU A 260 25.86 -18.82 -18.99
CA GLU A 260 25.37 -19.13 -17.63
C GLU A 260 23.84 -19.31 -17.57
N TYR A 261 23.23 -19.90 -18.60
CA TYR A 261 21.78 -20.17 -18.65
C TYR A 261 21.45 -21.53 -18.05
N THR A 262 20.60 -21.57 -17.02
CA THR A 262 20.13 -22.80 -16.38
C THR A 262 18.59 -22.93 -16.48
N SER A 263 18.03 -24.04 -16.00
CA SER A 263 16.58 -24.33 -16.02
C SER A 263 15.67 -23.28 -15.32
N TRP A 264 16.26 -22.25 -14.71
CA TRP A 264 15.66 -21.25 -13.84
C TRP A 264 15.36 -19.91 -14.55
N ASP A 265 15.66 -19.79 -15.85
CA ASP A 265 15.34 -18.63 -16.71
C ASP A 265 13.83 -18.45 -16.99
N ALA A 266 13.02 -19.41 -16.54
CA ALA A 266 11.57 -19.41 -16.71
C ALA A 266 10.96 -18.24 -15.92
N GLY A 267 10.42 -17.24 -16.62
CA GLY A 267 9.87 -16.02 -16.01
C GLY A 267 10.43 -14.72 -16.60
N THR A 268 11.57 -14.76 -17.28
CA THR A 268 12.22 -13.57 -17.87
C THR A 268 11.33 -12.89 -18.91
N LEU A 269 10.68 -13.66 -19.79
CA LEU A 269 9.76 -13.12 -20.79
C LEU A 269 8.49 -12.59 -20.12
N PHE A 270 7.98 -13.31 -19.12
CA PHE A 270 6.81 -12.87 -18.35
C PHE A 270 7.06 -11.52 -17.68
N LYS A 271 8.20 -11.34 -17.01
CA LYS A 271 8.57 -10.08 -16.33
C LYS A 271 8.79 -8.92 -17.31
N ALA A 272 9.46 -9.17 -18.44
CA ALA A 272 9.60 -8.16 -19.49
C ALA A 272 8.24 -7.75 -20.08
N ALA A 273 7.31 -8.70 -20.26
CA ALA A 273 5.98 -8.43 -20.79
C ALA A 273 5.06 -7.75 -19.76
N GLU A 274 5.16 -8.11 -18.49
CA GLU A 274 4.48 -7.46 -17.37
C GLU A 274 4.85 -5.97 -17.29
N ALA A 275 6.14 -5.65 -17.44
CA ALA A 275 6.63 -4.26 -17.45
C ALA A 275 6.48 -3.55 -18.82
N GLY A 276 6.02 -4.24 -19.86
CA GLY A 276 5.81 -3.65 -21.19
C GLY A 276 7.08 -3.32 -21.97
N GLN A 277 8.20 -3.96 -21.64
CA GLN A 277 9.50 -3.66 -22.22
C GLN A 277 9.65 -4.25 -23.62
N TRP A 278 9.24 -3.48 -24.63
CA TRP A 278 9.25 -3.91 -26.04
C TRP A 278 10.61 -4.43 -26.52
N ASN A 279 11.70 -3.72 -26.23
CA ASN A 279 13.03 -4.08 -26.72
C ASN A 279 13.53 -5.39 -26.11
N ALA A 280 13.31 -5.59 -24.81
CA ALA A 280 13.66 -6.83 -24.12
C ALA A 280 12.81 -8.00 -24.64
N VAL A 281 11.49 -7.84 -24.75
CA VAL A 281 10.60 -8.89 -25.29
C VAL A 281 10.98 -9.27 -26.72
N ARG A 282 11.20 -8.28 -27.60
CA ARG A 282 11.60 -8.52 -28.98
C ARG A 282 12.95 -9.23 -29.06
N TRP A 283 13.93 -8.78 -28.29
CA TRP A 283 15.24 -9.40 -28.26
C TRP A 283 15.17 -10.86 -27.80
N ILE A 284 14.43 -11.15 -26.72
CA ILE A 284 14.26 -12.52 -26.21
C ILE A 284 13.62 -13.43 -27.27
N VAL A 285 12.56 -12.97 -27.94
CA VAL A 285 11.80 -13.76 -28.92
C VAL A 285 12.53 -13.90 -30.26
N ASP A 286 13.09 -12.82 -30.81
CA ASP A 286 13.85 -12.84 -32.07
C ASP A 286 15.10 -13.73 -31.92
N ARG A 287 15.71 -13.76 -30.72
CA ARG A 287 16.82 -14.66 -30.39
C ARG A 287 16.40 -16.13 -30.42
N ASP A 288 15.36 -16.50 -29.69
CA ASP A 288 14.87 -17.89 -29.64
C ASP A 288 14.47 -18.43 -31.04
N ARG A 289 14.11 -17.53 -31.97
CA ARG A 289 13.74 -17.88 -33.34
C ARG A 289 14.92 -17.99 -34.32
N ASN A 290 15.99 -17.21 -34.13
CA ASN A 290 17.12 -17.11 -35.08
C ASN A 290 18.30 -18.03 -34.74
N ASP A 291 18.23 -18.80 -33.66
CA ASP A 291 19.26 -19.79 -33.34
C ASP A 291 19.20 -20.97 -34.34
N SER A 292 19.97 -20.84 -35.43
CA SER A 292 20.06 -21.82 -36.53
C SER A 292 20.86 -23.08 -36.18
N GLU A 293 21.44 -23.18 -34.97
CA GLU A 293 22.10 -24.40 -34.51
C GLU A 293 21.15 -25.33 -33.72
N LEU A 294 19.85 -25.06 -33.74
CA LEU A 294 18.81 -25.88 -33.13
C LEU A 294 18.42 -27.03 -34.08
N GLY A 295 19.11 -28.17 -33.97
CA GLY A 295 18.73 -29.39 -34.69
C GLY A 295 17.33 -29.88 -34.30
N ASP A 296 16.67 -30.59 -35.22
CA ASP A 296 15.30 -31.16 -35.12
C ASP A 296 15.13 -32.24 -34.01
N GLN A 297 16.09 -32.33 -33.07
CA GLN A 297 16.06 -33.24 -31.93
C GLN A 297 15.41 -32.56 -30.71
N SER A 298 14.14 -32.17 -30.86
CA SER A 298 13.24 -32.13 -29.69
C SER A 298 12.84 -33.57 -29.37
N GLY A 299 13.78 -34.35 -28.84
CA GLY A 299 13.63 -35.77 -28.57
C GLY A 299 12.48 -36.05 -27.57
N PRO A 300 11.66 -37.08 -27.81
CA PRO A 300 10.83 -37.66 -26.75
C PRO A 300 11.75 -38.42 -25.78
N GLU A 301 11.41 -38.42 -24.49
CA GLU A 301 12.05 -39.16 -23.38
C GLU A 301 13.11 -38.41 -22.55
N GLU A 302 12.63 -37.51 -21.69
CA GLU A 302 13.14 -37.42 -20.31
C GLU A 302 12.00 -37.77 -19.36
N TYR A 303 11.68 -39.06 -19.32
CA TYR A 303 11.20 -39.66 -18.09
C TYR A 303 12.46 -40.11 -17.34
N ASN A 304 12.83 -39.43 -16.27
CA ASN A 304 13.34 -40.17 -15.12
C ASN A 304 12.88 -39.54 -13.81
N PHE A 305 12.07 -40.33 -13.11
CA PHE A 305 11.91 -40.30 -11.68
C PHE A 305 13.30 -40.60 -11.10
N ASP A 306 13.68 -39.91 -10.02
CA ASP A 306 14.86 -40.19 -9.19
C ASP A 306 16.16 -39.40 -9.48
N TYR A 307 16.76 -38.93 -8.39
CA TYR A 307 17.92 -38.05 -8.31
C TYR A 307 19.16 -38.62 -9.02
N SER A 308 19.79 -37.85 -9.91
CA SER A 308 21.16 -38.11 -10.39
C SER A 308 21.76 -36.88 -11.09
N TYR A 309 22.87 -36.37 -10.55
CA TYR A 309 23.72 -35.35 -11.17
C TYR A 309 24.36 -35.88 -12.47
N GLY A 310 24.16 -35.16 -13.57
CA GLY A 310 24.84 -35.38 -14.86
C GLY A 310 25.14 -34.04 -15.52
N ASP A 311 26.44 -33.78 -15.73
CA ASP A 311 27.04 -32.52 -16.17
C ASP A 311 26.83 -32.25 -17.68
N ARG A 312 26.64 -30.96 -17.97
CA ARG A 312 26.89 -30.19 -19.21
C ARG A 312 26.03 -30.35 -20.48
N THR A 313 25.13 -29.36 -20.58
CA THR A 313 24.93 -28.42 -21.70
C THR A 313 24.42 -28.98 -23.04
N ARG A 314 23.17 -28.65 -23.38
CA ARG A 314 22.83 -27.89 -24.61
C ARG A 314 21.34 -27.47 -24.64
N ARG A 315 21.15 -26.14 -24.71
CA ARG A 315 20.06 -25.43 -25.42
C ARG A 315 18.63 -25.67 -24.91
N THR A 316 18.34 -25.09 -23.77
CA THR A 316 16.96 -24.89 -23.29
C THR A 316 16.44 -23.55 -23.81
N TYR A 317 15.36 -23.57 -24.58
CA TYR A 317 14.60 -22.36 -24.96
C TYR A 317 14.42 -21.43 -23.73
N LEU A 318 14.75 -20.12 -23.78
CA LEU A 318 14.31 -19.19 -22.71
C LEU A 318 12.79 -19.21 -22.67
N THR A 319 12.19 -19.10 -23.86
CA THR A 319 10.75 -19.08 -24.06
C THR A 319 10.31 -20.41 -24.66
N CYS A 320 9.55 -21.19 -23.88
CA CYS A 320 8.64 -22.11 -24.52
C CYS A 320 7.57 -21.22 -25.18
N LEU A 321 7.68 -20.94 -26.49
CA LEU A 321 6.78 -20.14 -27.33
C LEU A 321 5.30 -20.63 -27.37
N GLY A 322 4.87 -21.42 -26.38
CA GLY A 322 3.48 -21.72 -26.06
C GLY A 322 3.12 -21.31 -24.63
N GLY A 323 3.68 -21.98 -23.63
CA GLY A 323 3.26 -21.85 -22.23
C GLY A 323 3.56 -20.49 -21.58
N GLU A 324 4.82 -20.04 -21.59
CA GLU A 324 5.18 -18.76 -20.98
C GLU A 324 4.71 -17.57 -21.83
N ALA A 325 4.67 -17.72 -23.15
CA ALA A 325 4.13 -16.72 -24.03
C ALA A 325 2.64 -16.44 -23.73
N THR A 326 1.85 -17.45 -23.39
CA THR A 326 0.43 -17.25 -23.01
C THR A 326 0.28 -16.48 -21.70
N LEU A 327 1.15 -16.74 -20.71
CA LEU A 327 1.19 -15.98 -19.46
C LEU A 327 1.68 -14.54 -19.67
N ALA A 328 2.71 -14.36 -20.51
CA ALA A 328 3.23 -13.06 -20.89
C ALA A 328 2.20 -12.23 -21.68
N ILE A 329 1.39 -12.86 -22.54
CA ILE A 329 0.26 -12.22 -23.22
C ILE A 329 -0.79 -11.75 -22.20
N HIS A 330 -1.14 -12.60 -21.21
CA HIS A 330 -2.05 -12.21 -20.14
C HIS A 330 -1.51 -10.99 -19.37
N ALA A 331 -0.25 -11.04 -18.90
CA ALA A 331 0.39 -9.95 -18.16
C ALA A 331 0.48 -8.64 -18.97
N ALA A 332 0.89 -8.72 -20.25
CA ALA A 332 0.94 -7.57 -21.13
C ALA A 332 -0.45 -6.97 -21.37
N ALA A 333 -1.49 -7.80 -21.52
CA ALA A 333 -2.86 -7.35 -21.73
C ALA A 333 -3.44 -6.63 -20.49
N ILE A 334 -3.26 -7.18 -19.28
CA ILE A 334 -3.78 -6.55 -18.04
C ILE A 334 -3.06 -5.23 -17.72
N ASN A 335 -1.83 -5.03 -18.21
CA ASN A 335 -1.07 -3.79 -18.03
C ASN A 335 -1.18 -2.83 -19.23
N GLY A 336 -1.98 -3.17 -20.26
CA GLY A 336 -2.27 -2.27 -21.37
C GLY A 336 -1.21 -2.25 -22.49
N HIS A 337 -0.23 -3.16 -22.44
CA HIS A 337 0.85 -3.26 -23.42
C HIS A 337 0.41 -4.02 -24.69
N LEU A 338 -0.51 -3.42 -25.45
CA LEU A 338 -1.14 -4.02 -26.62
C LEU A 338 -0.14 -4.51 -27.67
N GLU A 339 0.88 -3.71 -27.99
CA GLU A 339 1.84 -4.06 -29.04
C GLU A 339 2.70 -5.26 -28.62
N VAL A 340 3.10 -5.32 -27.35
CA VAL A 340 3.78 -6.49 -26.76
C VAL A 340 2.87 -7.72 -26.83
N ALA A 341 1.60 -7.60 -26.44
CA ALA A 341 0.63 -8.71 -26.48
C ALA A 341 0.37 -9.22 -27.91
N LYS A 342 0.21 -8.32 -28.89
CA LYS A 342 0.07 -8.67 -30.32
C LYS A 342 1.31 -9.35 -30.86
N TYR A 343 2.49 -8.82 -30.56
CA TYR A 343 3.75 -9.39 -31.01
C TYR A 343 3.92 -10.79 -30.45
N LEU A 344 3.75 -10.99 -29.14
CA LEU A 344 3.79 -12.31 -28.51
C LEU A 344 2.78 -13.26 -29.17
N ARG A 345 1.53 -12.82 -29.38
CA ARG A 345 0.49 -13.63 -30.02
C ARG A 345 0.82 -14.03 -31.46
N ALA A 346 1.39 -13.12 -32.25
CA ALA A 346 1.80 -13.39 -33.63
C ALA A 346 2.95 -14.42 -33.71
N GLN A 347 3.74 -14.55 -32.65
CA GLN A 347 4.85 -15.48 -32.56
C GLN A 347 4.49 -16.81 -31.88
N THR A 348 3.35 -16.89 -31.16
CA THR A 348 2.84 -18.17 -30.63
C THR A 348 2.22 -19.02 -31.73
N ASP A 349 2.79 -20.19 -32.00
CA ASP A 349 2.18 -21.18 -32.88
C ASP A 349 0.92 -21.78 -32.22
N LYS A 350 -0.13 -22.04 -33.02
CA LYS A 350 -1.28 -22.83 -32.56
C LYS A 350 -0.90 -24.32 -32.62
N PRO A 351 -1.11 -25.11 -31.54
CA PRO A 351 -0.79 -26.54 -31.56
C PRO A 351 -1.57 -27.22 -32.68
N ARG A 352 -0.86 -27.93 -33.58
CA ARG A 352 -1.46 -28.55 -34.77
C ARG A 352 -2.15 -29.86 -34.42
N ASN A 353 -1.72 -30.52 -33.34
CA ASN A 353 -2.24 -31.81 -32.89
C ASN A 353 -2.62 -31.81 -31.39
N ASP A 354 -3.60 -32.63 -30.99
CA ASP A 354 -4.00 -32.79 -29.58
C ASP A 354 -2.85 -33.26 -28.66
N ARG A 355 -1.89 -33.99 -29.24
CA ARG A 355 -0.66 -34.42 -28.56
C ARG A 355 0.28 -33.25 -28.26
N GLU A 356 0.36 -32.27 -29.15
CA GLU A 356 1.15 -31.04 -28.94
C GLU A 356 0.48 -30.15 -27.89
N LYS A 357 -0.85 -29.99 -27.99
CA LYS A 357 -1.66 -29.27 -27.00
C LYS A 357 -1.50 -29.82 -25.58
N THR A 358 -1.47 -31.15 -25.44
CA THR A 358 -1.27 -31.81 -24.14
C THR A 358 0.16 -31.55 -23.62
N LYS A 359 1.17 -31.57 -24.49
CA LYS A 359 2.55 -31.23 -24.13
C LYS A 359 2.69 -29.76 -23.71
N GLU A 360 2.05 -28.85 -24.42
CA GLU A 360 2.05 -27.41 -24.10
C GLU A 360 1.34 -27.12 -22.77
N ASN A 361 0.18 -27.73 -22.53
CA ASN A 361 -0.52 -27.61 -21.24
C ASN A 361 0.30 -28.19 -20.09
N TRP A 362 0.98 -29.32 -20.31
CA TRP A 362 1.89 -29.88 -19.30
C TRP A 362 3.08 -28.95 -19.01
N ARG A 363 3.69 -28.37 -20.05
CA ARG A 363 4.78 -27.37 -19.91
C ARG A 363 4.29 -26.11 -19.18
N LEU A 364 3.11 -25.60 -19.53
CA LEU A 364 2.46 -24.47 -18.87
C LEU A 364 2.23 -24.77 -17.39
N ASN A 365 1.64 -25.92 -17.04
CA ASN A 365 1.39 -26.30 -15.65
C ASN A 365 2.70 -26.50 -14.85
N LYS A 366 3.74 -27.09 -15.46
CA LYS A 366 5.06 -27.22 -14.82
C LYS A 366 5.69 -25.84 -14.55
N ARG A 367 5.57 -24.90 -15.49
CA ARG A 367 6.08 -23.53 -15.34
C ARG A 367 5.24 -22.71 -14.36
N ILE A 368 3.91 -22.80 -14.39
CA ILE A 368 3.03 -22.20 -13.38
C ILE A 368 3.42 -22.72 -11.99
N LYS A 369 3.67 -24.03 -11.84
CA LYS A 369 4.13 -24.60 -10.57
C LYS A 369 5.48 -24.02 -10.13
N ALA A 370 6.47 -23.97 -11.03
CA ALA A 370 7.78 -23.37 -10.76
C ALA A 370 7.71 -21.86 -10.46
N LEU A 371 6.77 -21.15 -11.08
CA LEU A 371 6.54 -19.73 -10.87
C LEU A 371 5.64 -19.47 -9.66
N SER A 372 4.80 -20.42 -9.23
CA SER A 372 3.80 -20.22 -8.17
C SER A 372 4.42 -20.02 -6.78
N GLU A 373 5.57 -20.65 -6.53
CA GLU A 373 6.37 -20.42 -5.32
C GLU A 373 6.99 -19.00 -5.31
N ARG A 374 7.27 -18.42 -6.49
CA ARG A 374 7.87 -17.08 -6.65
C ARG A 374 6.85 -15.95 -6.86
N LEU A 375 5.68 -16.22 -7.44
CA LEU A 375 4.60 -15.25 -7.73
C LEU A 375 3.65 -15.03 -6.54
N ARG A 376 4.12 -15.31 -5.31
CA ARG A 376 3.43 -15.12 -4.02
C ARG A 376 1.94 -15.45 -4.08
N GLY A 377 1.62 -16.71 -4.38
CA GLY A 377 0.30 -17.28 -4.12
C GLY A 377 -0.88 -16.58 -4.81
N SER A 378 -0.67 -15.73 -5.83
CA SER A 378 -1.80 -15.18 -6.57
C SER A 378 -2.42 -16.29 -7.43
N SER A 379 -3.62 -16.68 -7.04
CA SER A 379 -4.51 -17.65 -7.71
C SER A 379 -5.01 -17.17 -9.10
N SER A 380 -4.33 -16.20 -9.70
CA SER A 380 -4.72 -15.49 -10.92
C SER A 380 -3.70 -15.59 -12.06
N VAL A 381 -2.73 -16.52 -11.98
CA VAL A 381 -1.82 -16.80 -13.11
C VAL A 381 -2.54 -17.72 -14.09
N GLU A 382 -3.66 -17.24 -14.63
CA GLU A 382 -4.45 -17.95 -15.62
C GLU A 382 -3.91 -17.65 -17.02
N SER A 383 -3.88 -18.68 -17.86
CA SER A 383 -3.89 -18.49 -19.31
C SER A 383 -4.93 -17.43 -19.70
N VAL A 384 -4.69 -16.68 -20.78
CA VAL A 384 -5.64 -15.68 -21.32
C VAL A 384 -7.09 -16.20 -21.21
N SER A 385 -7.83 -15.71 -20.21
CA SER A 385 -9.19 -16.11 -19.85
C SER A 385 -10.10 -14.88 -19.78
N GLY A 386 -11.38 -15.09 -19.46
CA GLY A 386 -12.33 -14.00 -19.19
C GLY A 386 -11.83 -13.01 -18.13
N ARG A 387 -10.99 -13.44 -17.16
CA ARG A 387 -10.35 -12.55 -16.18
C ARG A 387 -9.46 -11.51 -16.83
N THR A 388 -8.75 -11.87 -17.90
CA THR A 388 -7.92 -10.94 -18.68
C THR A 388 -8.78 -9.82 -19.27
N MET A 389 -9.95 -10.17 -19.80
CA MET A 389 -10.89 -9.20 -20.36
C MET A 389 -11.45 -8.29 -19.27
N MET A 390 -11.81 -8.84 -18.11
CA MET A 390 -12.29 -8.09 -16.95
C MET A 390 -11.27 -7.06 -16.47
N PHE A 391 -10.03 -7.47 -16.20
CA PHE A 391 -8.98 -6.56 -15.73
C PHE A 391 -8.60 -5.51 -16.79
N ALA A 392 -8.57 -5.88 -18.08
CA ALA A 392 -8.35 -4.91 -19.14
C ALA A 392 -9.48 -3.88 -19.23
N ALA A 393 -10.73 -4.31 -19.00
CA ALA A 393 -11.91 -3.46 -19.00
C ALA A 393 -11.95 -2.53 -17.77
N GLU A 394 -11.65 -3.03 -16.57
CA GLU A 394 -11.55 -2.23 -15.34
C GLU A 394 -10.49 -1.12 -15.44
N ARG A 395 -9.36 -1.42 -16.08
CA ARG A 395 -8.26 -0.47 -16.26
C ARG A 395 -8.43 0.46 -17.46
N GLY A 396 -9.47 0.28 -18.27
CA GLY A 396 -9.82 1.20 -19.37
C GLY A 396 -9.08 0.96 -20.68
N PHE A 397 -8.50 -0.21 -20.89
CA PHE A 397 -7.73 -0.49 -22.11
C PHE A 397 -8.62 -0.93 -23.29
N LEU A 398 -9.38 0.01 -23.86
CA LEU A 398 -10.31 -0.26 -24.98
C LEU A 398 -9.65 -1.00 -26.15
N ASN A 399 -8.42 -0.63 -26.53
CA ASN A 399 -7.72 -1.26 -27.64
C ASN A 399 -7.36 -2.73 -27.34
N VAL A 400 -7.04 -3.05 -26.08
CA VAL A 400 -6.80 -4.41 -25.61
C VAL A 400 -8.11 -5.20 -25.57
N VAL A 401 -9.20 -4.61 -25.07
CA VAL A 401 -10.53 -5.23 -25.07
C VAL A 401 -11.00 -5.57 -26.49
N LYS A 402 -10.83 -4.64 -27.45
CA LYS A 402 -11.15 -4.86 -28.86
C LYS A 402 -10.35 -6.03 -29.44
N TRP A 403 -9.05 -6.05 -29.17
CA TRP A 403 -8.15 -7.11 -29.64
C TRP A 403 -8.44 -8.47 -28.99
N LEU A 404 -8.66 -8.52 -27.68
CA LEU A 404 -9.04 -9.73 -26.96
C LEU A 404 -10.35 -10.30 -27.52
N TYR A 405 -11.33 -9.44 -27.80
CA TYR A 405 -12.57 -9.88 -28.43
C TYR A 405 -12.29 -10.44 -29.82
N SER A 406 -11.61 -9.71 -30.72
CA SER A 406 -11.36 -10.18 -32.09
C SER A 406 -10.58 -11.50 -32.19
N GLU A 407 -9.68 -11.76 -31.23
CA GLU A 407 -8.84 -12.96 -31.25
C GLU A 407 -9.47 -14.16 -30.55
N TYR A 408 -10.19 -13.95 -29.44
CA TYR A 408 -10.62 -15.04 -28.54
C TYR A 408 -12.13 -15.28 -28.54
N HIS A 409 -12.96 -14.44 -29.17
CA HIS A 409 -14.42 -14.61 -29.19
C HIS A 409 -14.90 -15.92 -29.83
N SER A 410 -14.09 -16.51 -30.72
CA SER A 410 -14.44 -17.75 -31.44
C SER A 410 -14.17 -19.01 -30.62
N ASP A 411 -13.47 -18.92 -29.48
CA ASP A 411 -13.15 -20.10 -28.65
C ASP A 411 -14.31 -20.43 -27.69
N PRO A 412 -15.01 -21.57 -27.86
CA PRO A 412 -16.14 -21.94 -27.00
C PRO A 412 -15.75 -22.24 -25.55
N LYS A 413 -14.45 -22.30 -25.22
CA LYS A 413 -13.96 -22.58 -23.87
C LYS A 413 -13.78 -21.32 -23.01
N ILE A 414 -13.74 -20.14 -23.62
CA ILE A 414 -13.43 -18.88 -22.94
C ILE A 414 -14.70 -18.03 -22.88
N ASN A 415 -15.25 -17.85 -21.67
CA ASN A 415 -16.30 -16.86 -21.46
C ASN A 415 -15.66 -15.49 -21.20
N LEU A 416 -15.65 -14.63 -22.22
CA LEU A 416 -15.06 -13.29 -22.13
C LEU A 416 -15.94 -12.27 -21.39
N PHE A 417 -17.21 -12.60 -21.11
CA PHE A 417 -18.18 -11.65 -20.59
C PHE A 417 -18.54 -11.91 -19.12
N TRP A 418 -18.52 -13.17 -18.71
CA TRP A 418 -18.81 -13.58 -17.34
C TRP A 418 -17.62 -14.29 -16.75
N VAL A 419 -17.10 -13.72 -15.67
CA VAL A 419 -15.98 -14.27 -14.92
C VAL A 419 -16.51 -14.91 -13.65
N ARG A 420 -16.12 -16.18 -13.44
CA ARG A 420 -16.40 -16.89 -12.18
C ARG A 420 -15.51 -16.31 -11.09
N GLY A 421 -16.10 -15.80 -10.02
CA GLY A 421 -15.34 -15.26 -8.90
C GLY A 421 -16.23 -14.67 -7.81
N HIS A 422 -15.75 -14.76 -6.58
CA HIS A 422 -16.26 -13.95 -5.49
C HIS A 422 -15.98 -12.48 -5.82
N VAL A 423 -17.03 -11.70 -6.00
CA VAL A 423 -16.98 -10.23 -5.89
C VAL A 423 -17.91 -9.96 -4.68
N ASP A 424 -17.65 -9.00 -3.77
CA ASP A 424 -17.11 -7.69 -4.04
C ASP A 424 -16.37 -7.05 -2.84
N GLU A 425 -15.35 -6.27 -3.19
CA GLU A 425 -14.77 -5.10 -2.49
C GLU A 425 -15.82 -4.03 -2.10
N TYR A 426 -17.07 -4.14 -2.59
CA TYR A 426 -18.16 -3.17 -2.40
C TYR A 426 -19.36 -3.71 -1.60
N GLY A 427 -19.27 -4.92 -1.03
CA GLY A 427 -20.21 -5.37 0.01
C GLY A 427 -21.67 -5.57 -0.43
N TYR A 428 -21.95 -5.84 -1.71
CA TYR A 428 -23.29 -6.26 -2.14
C TYR A 428 -23.57 -7.72 -1.74
N SER A 429 -23.86 -7.94 -0.46
CA SER A 429 -24.74 -9.04 -0.06
C SER A 429 -26.09 -8.44 0.27
N ASP A 430 -27.10 -8.81 -0.50
CA ASP A 430 -28.50 -8.58 -0.16
C ASP A 430 -28.76 -9.41 1.11
N THR A 431 -28.55 -8.77 2.27
CA THR A 431 -28.71 -9.37 3.59
C THR A 431 -30.20 -9.42 3.90
N ASP A 432 -30.88 -10.39 3.30
CA ASP A 432 -32.18 -10.92 3.76
C ASP A 432 -32.47 -12.31 3.14
N HIS A 433 -31.44 -13.11 2.85
CA HIS A 433 -31.60 -14.54 2.59
C HIS A 433 -31.01 -15.37 3.72
N GLU A 434 -31.84 -15.68 4.72
CA GLU A 434 -31.62 -16.61 5.83
C GLU A 434 -31.47 -18.09 5.38
N TYR A 435 -31.12 -18.34 4.11
CA TYR A 435 -30.85 -19.66 3.54
C TYR A 435 -29.61 -19.58 2.64
N MET A 436 -28.43 -19.51 3.24
CA MET A 436 -27.17 -19.67 2.50
C MET A 436 -27.01 -21.15 2.14
N ASN A 437 -27.22 -21.49 0.87
CA ASN A 437 -26.68 -22.71 0.28
C ASN A 437 -25.22 -22.41 -0.11
N GLU A 438 -24.28 -23.26 0.27
CA GLU A 438 -22.84 -23.14 -0.05
C GLU A 438 -22.53 -23.18 -1.57
N ASP A 439 -23.53 -23.38 -2.43
CA ASP A 439 -23.38 -23.66 -3.87
C ASP A 439 -23.80 -22.52 -4.83
N THR A 440 -24.25 -21.35 -4.35
CA THR A 440 -24.53 -20.21 -5.26
C THR A 440 -23.25 -19.45 -5.62
N GLU A 441 -22.54 -19.95 -6.62
CA GLU A 441 -21.36 -19.30 -7.21
C GLU A 441 -21.74 -17.92 -7.81
N SER A 442 -21.16 -16.84 -7.28
CA SER A 442 -21.33 -15.48 -7.83
C SER A 442 -20.55 -15.32 -9.16
N TYR A 443 -21.15 -14.62 -10.12
CA TYR A 443 -20.57 -14.32 -11.43
C TYR A 443 -20.45 -12.80 -11.61
N CYS A 444 -19.28 -12.33 -12.03
CA CYS A 444 -19.04 -10.92 -12.34
C CYS A 444 -19.16 -10.66 -13.84
N SER A 445 -19.90 -9.63 -14.22
CA SER A 445 -20.02 -9.14 -15.59
C SER A 445 -18.90 -8.16 -15.90
N VAL A 446 -18.17 -8.39 -16.99
CA VAL A 446 -17.14 -7.47 -17.49
C VAL A 446 -17.70 -6.08 -17.82
N VAL A 447 -18.98 -6.02 -18.23
CA VAL A 447 -19.66 -4.75 -18.52
C VAL A 447 -19.89 -3.95 -17.23
N ASP A 448 -20.22 -4.63 -16.13
CA ASP A 448 -20.52 -4.00 -14.85
C ASP A 448 -19.21 -3.45 -14.25
N ALA A 449 -18.12 -4.20 -14.36
CA ALA A 449 -16.78 -3.77 -13.97
C ALA A 449 -16.31 -2.54 -14.78
N ALA A 450 -16.52 -2.54 -16.11
CA ALA A 450 -16.20 -1.39 -16.97
C ALA A 450 -17.06 -0.15 -16.64
N ALA A 451 -18.35 -0.35 -16.38
CA ALA A 451 -19.28 0.72 -16.01
C ALA A 451 -18.90 1.33 -14.65
N GLY A 452 -18.54 0.49 -13.68
CA GLY A 452 -18.10 0.92 -12.36
C GLY A 452 -16.84 1.77 -12.35
N LYS A 453 -15.94 1.57 -13.32
CA LYS A 453 -14.72 2.38 -13.50
C LYS A 453 -14.86 3.53 -14.51
N GLY A 454 -16.06 3.73 -15.06
CA GLY A 454 -16.39 4.88 -15.90
C GLY A 454 -16.01 4.75 -17.37
N HIS A 455 -15.69 3.55 -17.85
CA HIS A 455 -15.19 3.35 -19.21
C HIS A 455 -16.35 3.23 -20.22
N LEU A 456 -17.02 4.35 -20.49
CA LEU A 456 -18.20 4.40 -21.37
C LEU A 456 -17.96 3.77 -22.75
N GLU A 457 -16.80 4.02 -23.37
CA GLU A 457 -16.48 3.47 -24.69
C GLU A 457 -16.37 1.93 -24.68
N ILE A 458 -15.89 1.35 -23.58
CA ILE A 458 -15.79 -0.10 -23.39
C ILE A 458 -17.19 -0.68 -23.17
N VAL A 459 -18.02 -0.03 -22.35
CA VAL A 459 -19.41 -0.42 -22.12
C VAL A 459 -20.21 -0.42 -23.43
N GLN A 460 -20.08 0.65 -24.22
CA GLN A 460 -20.70 0.76 -25.55
C GLN A 460 -20.25 -0.36 -26.48
N TYR A 461 -18.94 -0.60 -26.57
CA TYR A 461 -18.37 -1.63 -27.43
C TYR A 461 -18.85 -3.05 -27.05
N LEU A 462 -18.75 -3.42 -25.78
CA LEU A 462 -19.13 -4.75 -25.30
C LEU A 462 -20.64 -5.02 -25.48
N LEU A 463 -21.48 -3.99 -25.27
CA LEU A 463 -22.92 -4.13 -25.47
C LEU A 463 -23.31 -4.13 -26.96
N GLN A 464 -22.65 -3.34 -27.82
CA GLN A 464 -22.87 -3.37 -29.27
C GLN A 464 -22.62 -4.78 -29.83
N ILE A 465 -21.50 -5.38 -29.46
CA ILE A 465 -21.15 -6.75 -29.85
C ILE A 465 -22.22 -7.75 -29.42
N GLY A 466 -22.76 -7.60 -28.20
CA GLY A 466 -23.79 -8.49 -27.70
C GLY A 466 -25.07 -8.46 -28.54
N HIS A 467 -25.41 -7.31 -29.13
CA HIS A 467 -26.56 -7.17 -30.02
C HIS A 467 -26.34 -7.86 -31.38
N GLU A 468 -25.15 -7.76 -31.98
CA GLU A 468 -24.82 -8.36 -33.28
C GLU A 468 -24.85 -9.91 -33.26
N GLU A 469 -24.40 -10.52 -32.16
CA GLU A 469 -24.50 -11.97 -31.96
C GLU A 469 -25.93 -12.47 -31.74
N GLU A 470 -26.79 -11.66 -31.13
CA GLU A 470 -28.20 -12.03 -30.88
C GLU A 470 -29.02 -12.02 -32.19
N ASP A 471 -28.80 -11.02 -33.04
CA ASP A 471 -29.53 -10.89 -34.31
C ASP A 471 -29.13 -11.95 -35.33
N THR A 472 -27.84 -12.29 -35.43
CA THR A 472 -27.37 -13.41 -36.28
C THR A 472 -27.94 -14.77 -35.82
N ARG A 473 -28.14 -14.97 -34.51
CA ARG A 473 -28.80 -16.17 -33.95
C ARG A 473 -30.31 -16.19 -34.21
N LYS A 474 -31.01 -15.05 -34.14
CA LYS A 474 -32.43 -14.95 -34.51
C LYS A 474 -32.64 -15.33 -35.98
N HIS A 475 -31.78 -14.85 -36.88
CA HIS A 475 -31.82 -15.21 -38.30
C HIS A 475 -31.51 -16.70 -38.57
N LYS A 476 -30.58 -17.31 -37.82
CA LYS A 476 -30.34 -18.77 -37.87
C LYS A 476 -31.54 -19.58 -37.35
N ARG A 477 -32.18 -19.15 -36.26
CA ARG A 477 -33.41 -19.79 -35.72
C ARG A 477 -34.59 -19.68 -36.68
N GLN A 478 -34.71 -18.57 -37.40
CA GLN A 478 -35.78 -18.35 -38.38
C GLN A 478 -35.59 -19.20 -39.65
N ARG A 479 -34.35 -19.54 -40.02
CA ARG A 479 -34.03 -20.51 -41.10
C ARG A 479 -34.24 -21.99 -40.71
N VAL A 480 -34.21 -22.31 -39.41
CA VAL A 480 -34.37 -23.68 -38.90
C VAL A 480 -35.84 -24.02 -38.59
N HIS A 481 -36.77 -23.10 -38.88
CA HIS A 481 -38.21 -23.33 -38.70
C HIS A 481 -38.88 -24.18 -39.81
N GLU A 482 -38.10 -24.81 -40.69
CA GLU A 482 -38.50 -25.86 -41.63
C GLU A 482 -37.69 -27.15 -41.39
N SER A 483 -37.84 -27.78 -40.23
CA SER A 483 -37.75 -29.25 -40.06
C SER A 483 -37.88 -29.57 -38.56
N ARG A 484 -39.00 -30.18 -38.17
CA ARG A 484 -39.19 -30.77 -36.84
C ARG A 484 -38.50 -32.13 -36.79
N ASP A 485 -37.62 -32.34 -35.81
CA ASP A 485 -37.75 -33.42 -34.81
C ASP A 485 -36.52 -33.55 -33.89
N ASN A 486 -36.76 -33.23 -32.61
CA ASN A 486 -36.56 -34.06 -31.41
C ASN A 486 -35.17 -34.42 -30.80
N VAL A 487 -35.12 -34.20 -29.47
CA VAL A 487 -34.36 -34.86 -28.38
C VAL A 487 -32.87 -34.54 -28.21
N LEU A 488 -32.54 -33.77 -27.14
CA LEU A 488 -31.79 -34.23 -25.95
C LEU A 488 -31.79 -33.13 -24.87
N ARG A 489 -32.30 -33.48 -23.68
CA ARG A 489 -32.26 -32.70 -22.43
C ARG A 489 -30.88 -32.83 -21.78
N GLY A 490 -30.44 -31.77 -21.12
CA GLY A 490 -29.43 -31.84 -20.05
C GLY A 490 -28.03 -31.36 -20.42
N SER A 491 -27.89 -30.11 -20.84
CA SER A 491 -26.65 -29.35 -20.62
C SER A 491 -27.02 -27.89 -20.39
N PHE A 492 -26.31 -27.22 -19.48
CA PHE A 492 -26.43 -25.79 -19.26
C PHE A 492 -26.35 -25.07 -20.60
N SER A 493 -27.44 -24.41 -20.97
CA SER A 493 -27.53 -23.64 -22.21
C SER A 493 -26.53 -22.47 -22.11
N PRO A 494 -25.67 -22.22 -23.11
CA PRO A 494 -24.80 -21.03 -23.17
C PRO A 494 -25.59 -19.73 -23.43
N SER A 495 -26.87 -19.69 -23.05
CA SER A 495 -27.84 -18.64 -23.37
C SER A 495 -28.14 -17.72 -22.18
N ALA A 496 -27.20 -17.59 -21.24
CA ALA A 496 -27.29 -16.57 -20.21
C ALA A 496 -27.02 -15.20 -20.85
N LYS A 497 -28.11 -14.51 -21.21
CA LYS A 497 -28.25 -13.08 -21.54
C LYS A 497 -26.92 -12.28 -21.48
N LEU A 498 -26.41 -11.84 -22.63
CA LEU A 498 -25.43 -10.74 -22.71
C LEU A 498 -26.14 -9.44 -22.29
N ARG A 499 -26.29 -9.22 -20.98
CA ARG A 499 -26.95 -8.05 -20.39
C ARG A 499 -26.08 -7.54 -19.24
N CYS A 500 -25.87 -6.24 -19.19
CA CYS A 500 -25.45 -5.57 -17.97
C CYS A 500 -26.49 -5.83 -16.88
N THR A 501 -26.08 -5.94 -15.62
CA THR A 501 -27.03 -6.05 -14.50
C THR A 501 -27.41 -4.65 -14.00
N ASP A 502 -28.35 -4.57 -13.06
CA ASP A 502 -28.63 -3.36 -12.28
C ASP A 502 -27.38 -2.82 -11.54
N VAL A 503 -26.44 -3.71 -11.20
CA VAL A 503 -25.13 -3.37 -10.60
C VAL A 503 -24.34 -2.42 -11.50
N ALA A 504 -24.47 -2.51 -12.83
CA ALA A 504 -23.75 -1.62 -13.75
C ALA A 504 -24.10 -0.14 -13.51
N MET A 505 -25.38 0.18 -13.30
CA MET A 505 -25.81 1.56 -13.04
C MET A 505 -25.54 1.95 -11.58
N ASP A 506 -25.68 1.02 -10.63
CA ASP A 506 -25.41 1.26 -9.22
C ASP A 506 -23.93 1.64 -8.97
N VAL A 507 -22.99 0.85 -9.50
CA VAL A 507 -21.56 1.08 -9.31
C VAL A 507 -21.07 2.28 -10.13
N ALA A 508 -21.62 2.51 -11.33
CA ALA A 508 -21.35 3.73 -12.10
C ALA A 508 -21.82 4.99 -11.35
N ALA A 509 -22.99 4.93 -10.70
CA ALA A 509 -23.50 6.03 -9.90
C ALA A 509 -22.67 6.25 -8.63
N ALA A 510 -22.26 5.16 -7.95
CA ALA A 510 -21.40 5.20 -6.78
C ALA A 510 -20.08 5.94 -7.04
N HIS A 511 -19.50 5.81 -8.23
CA HIS A 511 -18.25 6.50 -8.62
C HIS A 511 -18.48 7.82 -9.37
N GLY A 512 -19.74 8.25 -9.54
CA GLY A 512 -20.06 9.54 -10.13
C GLY A 512 -19.93 9.60 -11.66
N HIS A 513 -19.89 8.45 -12.33
CA HIS A 513 -19.81 8.35 -13.79
C HIS A 513 -21.17 8.66 -14.44
N LEU A 514 -21.60 9.91 -14.36
CA LEU A 514 -22.91 10.39 -14.80
C LEU A 514 -23.14 10.17 -16.31
N ASP A 515 -22.09 10.25 -17.12
CA ASP A 515 -22.13 9.93 -18.55
C ASP A 515 -22.50 8.47 -18.81
N VAL A 516 -21.89 7.53 -18.07
CA VAL A 516 -22.25 6.10 -18.09
C VAL A 516 -23.68 5.89 -17.60
N VAL A 517 -24.07 6.51 -16.49
CA VAL A 517 -25.44 6.41 -15.96
C VAL A 517 -26.49 6.91 -16.96
N ARG A 518 -26.25 8.07 -17.60
CA ARG A 518 -27.14 8.63 -18.64
C ARG A 518 -27.23 7.71 -19.85
N TRP A 519 -26.10 7.16 -20.28
CA TRP A 519 -26.06 6.26 -21.43
C TRP A 519 -26.78 4.94 -21.12
N LEU A 520 -26.53 4.33 -19.95
CA LEU A 520 -27.21 3.12 -19.50
C LEU A 520 -28.72 3.38 -19.43
N HIS A 521 -29.17 4.48 -18.84
CA HIS A 521 -30.61 4.80 -18.79
C HIS A 521 -31.26 4.97 -20.17
N ALA A 522 -30.57 5.62 -21.12
CA ALA A 522 -31.14 5.88 -22.42
C ALA A 522 -31.18 4.63 -23.33
N ASN A 523 -30.26 3.68 -23.12
CA ASN A 523 -30.05 2.55 -24.03
C ASN A 523 -30.40 1.19 -23.42
N ARG A 524 -30.60 1.10 -22.10
CA ARG A 524 -30.81 -0.15 -21.34
C ARG A 524 -32.10 -0.10 -20.53
N THR A 525 -32.60 -1.28 -20.16
CA THR A 525 -33.89 -1.43 -19.44
C THR A 525 -33.75 -2.06 -18.06
N GLU A 526 -32.56 -2.57 -17.72
CA GLU A 526 -32.27 -3.27 -16.47
C GLU A 526 -32.41 -2.35 -15.25
N GLY A 527 -32.08 -1.08 -15.42
CA GLY A 527 -32.28 -0.07 -14.38
C GLY A 527 -31.16 -0.03 -13.34
N CYS A 528 -31.55 0.27 -12.11
CA CYS A 528 -30.66 0.44 -10.95
C CYS A 528 -31.45 0.07 -9.69
N THR A 529 -30.78 -0.07 -8.55
CA THR A 529 -31.43 -0.24 -7.24
C THR A 529 -31.40 1.09 -6.47
N LYS A 530 -31.83 1.07 -5.19
CA LYS A 530 -31.67 2.22 -4.29
C LYS A 530 -30.20 2.54 -4.01
N ALA A 531 -29.32 1.54 -4.16
CA ALA A 531 -27.90 1.69 -3.90
C ALA A 531 -27.24 2.70 -4.84
N ALA A 532 -27.72 2.86 -6.09
CA ALA A 532 -27.25 3.91 -6.99
C ALA A 532 -27.30 5.31 -6.34
N MET A 533 -28.42 5.68 -5.72
CA MET A 533 -28.57 7.01 -5.13
C MET A 533 -27.91 7.08 -3.75
N ASP A 534 -27.99 6.02 -2.95
CA ASP A 534 -27.37 5.96 -1.62
C ASP A 534 -25.84 6.08 -1.73
N LEU A 535 -25.19 5.30 -2.59
CA LEU A 535 -23.73 5.34 -2.77
C LEU A 535 -23.27 6.60 -3.50
N ALA A 536 -24.02 7.09 -4.49
CA ALA A 536 -23.71 8.38 -5.13
C ALA A 536 -23.75 9.52 -4.10
N ALA A 537 -24.66 9.46 -3.12
CA ALA A 537 -24.73 10.45 -2.06
C ALA A 537 -23.58 10.31 -1.05
N THR A 538 -23.25 9.08 -0.65
CA THR A 538 -22.10 8.76 0.22
C THR A 538 -20.79 9.29 -0.34
N ASN A 539 -20.59 9.20 -1.65
CA ASN A 539 -19.38 9.67 -2.35
C ASN A 539 -19.47 11.12 -2.88
N GLY A 540 -20.56 11.83 -2.58
CA GLY A 540 -20.67 13.27 -2.84
C GLY A 540 -21.02 13.66 -4.28
N HIS A 541 -21.52 12.73 -5.09
CA HIS A 541 -21.86 12.97 -6.49
C HIS A 541 -23.23 13.64 -6.66
N LEU A 542 -23.32 14.92 -6.26
CA LEU A 542 -24.57 15.69 -6.25
C LEU A 542 -25.30 15.70 -7.62
N ASP A 543 -24.56 15.84 -8.71
CA ASP A 543 -25.16 15.88 -10.05
C ASP A 543 -25.75 14.52 -10.45
N THR A 544 -25.09 13.42 -10.07
CA THR A 544 -25.62 12.07 -10.22
C THR A 544 -26.87 11.86 -9.38
N VAL A 545 -26.86 12.30 -8.11
CA VAL A 545 -28.03 12.23 -7.21
C VAL A 545 -29.23 13.00 -7.78
N LYS A 546 -29.02 14.24 -8.24
CA LYS A 546 -30.06 15.05 -8.89
C LYS A 546 -30.61 14.37 -10.15
N TRP A 547 -29.71 13.82 -10.95
CA TRP A 547 -30.08 13.16 -12.19
C TRP A 547 -30.88 11.88 -11.94
N LEU A 548 -30.44 11.03 -11.01
CA LEU A 548 -31.15 9.82 -10.60
C LEU A 548 -32.54 10.17 -10.04
N HIS A 549 -32.64 11.17 -9.16
CA HIS A 549 -33.93 11.60 -8.61
C HIS A 549 -34.93 12.07 -9.67
N THR A 550 -34.45 12.71 -10.73
CA THR A 550 -35.32 13.28 -11.78
C THR A 550 -35.72 12.27 -12.85
N HIS A 551 -34.90 11.24 -13.10
CA HIS A 551 -35.08 10.29 -14.21
C HIS A 551 -35.40 8.86 -13.77
N ARG A 552 -35.29 8.55 -12.47
CA ARG A 552 -35.46 7.20 -11.90
C ARG A 552 -36.46 7.24 -10.74
N SER A 553 -37.13 6.11 -10.50
CA SER A 553 -38.25 6.00 -9.54
C SER A 553 -37.93 5.14 -8.31
N GLU A 554 -36.78 4.47 -8.31
CA GLU A 554 -36.34 3.56 -7.27
C GLU A 554 -36.08 4.27 -5.94
N GLY A 555 -35.64 5.52 -6.02
CA GLY A 555 -35.42 6.37 -4.86
C GLY A 555 -34.11 6.08 -4.14
N CYS A 556 -34.11 6.30 -2.83
CA CYS A 556 -32.98 6.15 -1.93
C CYS A 556 -33.50 5.61 -0.59
N THR A 557 -32.59 5.33 0.35
CA THR A 557 -32.91 5.03 1.74
C THR A 557 -32.41 6.16 2.66
N PHE A 558 -32.45 5.96 3.98
CA PHE A 558 -31.83 6.90 4.92
C PHE A 558 -30.29 6.89 4.81
N GLU A 559 -29.70 5.83 4.24
CA GLU A 559 -28.25 5.72 3.99
C GLU A 559 -27.72 6.82 3.07
N ALA A 560 -28.55 7.39 2.18
CA ALA A 560 -28.11 8.51 1.34
C ALA A 560 -27.71 9.75 2.16
N ILE A 561 -28.51 10.15 3.16
CA ILE A 561 -28.16 11.32 4.00
C ILE A 561 -27.12 10.93 5.04
N ASP A 562 -27.23 9.74 5.64
CA ASP A 562 -26.27 9.27 6.64
C ASP A 562 -24.86 9.10 6.04
N GLY A 563 -24.77 8.55 4.83
CA GLY A 563 -23.55 8.42 4.04
C GLY A 563 -23.02 9.77 3.56
N ALA A 564 -23.87 10.66 3.04
CA ALA A 564 -23.45 12.02 2.68
C ALA A 564 -22.91 12.78 3.91
N ALA A 565 -23.46 12.52 5.10
CA ALA A 565 -22.96 13.08 6.34
C ALA A 565 -21.60 12.49 6.74
N SER A 566 -21.41 11.18 6.52
CA SER A 566 -20.14 10.46 6.71
C SER A 566 -19.02 11.01 5.81
N GLY A 567 -19.30 11.27 4.53
CA GLY A 567 -18.35 11.85 3.56
C GLY A 567 -18.20 13.38 3.61
N GLY A 568 -19.01 14.06 4.43
CA GLY A 568 -18.95 15.52 4.60
C GLY A 568 -19.63 16.33 3.50
N HIS A 569 -20.48 15.70 2.69
CA HIS A 569 -21.14 16.28 1.53
C HIS A 569 -22.41 17.06 1.95
N LEU A 570 -22.20 18.22 2.57
CA LEU A 570 -23.27 19.08 3.11
C LEU A 570 -24.29 19.52 2.05
N ASP A 571 -23.85 19.80 0.84
CA ASP A 571 -24.67 20.17 -0.31
C ASP A 571 -25.59 19.03 -0.74
N VAL A 572 -25.07 17.80 -0.82
CA VAL A 572 -25.86 16.58 -1.06
C VAL A 572 -26.88 16.36 0.05
N ALA A 573 -26.46 16.38 1.31
CA ALA A 573 -27.36 16.19 2.46
C ALA A 573 -28.49 17.24 2.51
N LYS A 574 -28.17 18.52 2.24
CA LYS A 574 -29.17 19.60 2.14
C LYS A 574 -30.15 19.37 1.00
N TRP A 575 -29.64 18.98 -0.16
CA TRP A 575 -30.45 18.77 -1.34
C TRP A 575 -31.38 17.57 -1.15
N LEU A 576 -30.87 16.44 -0.66
CA LEU A 576 -31.67 15.26 -0.33
C LEU A 576 -32.75 15.59 0.70
N HIS A 577 -32.39 16.26 1.80
CA HIS A 577 -33.36 16.65 2.83
C HIS A 577 -34.48 17.58 2.32
N GLN A 578 -34.24 18.36 1.27
CA GLN A 578 -35.24 19.25 0.67
C GLN A 578 -36.13 18.55 -0.38
N ASN A 579 -35.61 17.54 -1.07
CA ASN A 579 -36.27 16.94 -2.24
C ASN A 579 -36.74 15.49 -2.00
N ARG A 580 -36.40 14.91 -0.84
CA ARG A 580 -36.67 13.51 -0.48
C ARG A 580 -37.28 13.43 0.92
N THR A 581 -38.00 12.33 1.20
CA THR A 581 -38.80 12.15 2.43
C THR A 581 -38.24 11.11 3.39
N GLU A 582 -37.24 10.34 2.96
CA GLU A 582 -36.63 9.24 3.71
C GLU A 582 -35.94 9.72 4.99
N GLY A 583 -35.41 10.95 4.98
CA GLY A 583 -34.79 11.57 6.14
C GLY A 583 -33.39 11.01 6.45
N TYR A 584 -32.99 11.13 7.71
CA TYR A 584 -31.70 10.68 8.24
C TYR A 584 -31.91 9.89 9.52
N SER A 585 -30.97 9.01 9.85
CA SER A 585 -30.97 8.29 11.11
C SER A 585 -30.07 9.00 12.15
N ARG A 586 -29.95 8.40 13.35
CA ARG A 586 -28.97 8.84 14.36
C ARG A 586 -27.52 8.71 13.84
N ALA A 587 -27.28 7.81 12.89
CA ALA A 587 -25.96 7.56 12.34
C ALA A 587 -25.44 8.77 11.54
N ALA A 588 -26.29 9.62 10.95
CA ALA A 588 -25.83 10.84 10.27
C ALA A 588 -24.94 11.72 11.16
N MET A 589 -25.34 11.96 12.42
CA MET A 589 -24.59 12.83 13.32
C MET A 589 -23.35 12.14 13.87
N ASP A 590 -23.46 10.83 14.17
CA ASP A 590 -22.34 10.03 14.66
C ASP A 590 -21.25 9.88 13.57
N ASN A 591 -21.64 9.58 12.33
CA ASN A 591 -20.74 9.45 11.18
C ASN A 591 -20.10 10.79 10.78
N ALA A 592 -20.86 11.89 10.77
CA ALA A 592 -20.30 13.23 10.51
C ALA A 592 -19.25 13.62 11.57
N ALA A 593 -19.45 13.21 12.82
CA ALA A 593 -18.50 13.44 13.88
C ALA A 593 -17.20 12.64 13.69
N SER A 594 -17.31 11.35 13.37
CA SER A 594 -16.19 10.48 13.03
C SER A 594 -15.41 10.99 11.81
N GLY A 595 -16.11 11.39 10.73
CA GLY A 595 -15.51 11.89 9.50
C GLY A 595 -14.77 13.22 9.64
N GLY A 596 -15.07 14.02 10.68
CA GLY A 596 -14.45 15.33 10.85
C GLY A 596 -15.23 16.50 10.25
N HIS A 597 -16.52 16.32 9.95
CA HIS A 597 -17.31 17.27 9.16
C HIS A 597 -18.13 18.23 10.03
N LEU A 598 -17.45 19.22 10.62
CA LEU A 598 -18.05 20.18 11.55
C LEU A 598 -19.24 20.96 10.96
N GLU A 599 -19.20 21.33 9.68
CA GLU A 599 -20.29 22.08 9.04
C GLU A 599 -21.54 21.22 8.84
N VAL A 600 -21.38 19.92 8.55
CA VAL A 600 -22.48 18.96 8.51
C VAL A 600 -23.07 18.78 9.91
N LEU A 601 -22.23 18.63 10.94
CA LEU A 601 -22.68 18.56 12.33
C LEU A 601 -23.51 19.76 12.75
N LYS A 602 -23.05 20.99 12.48
CA LYS A 602 -23.80 22.21 12.78
C LYS A 602 -25.14 22.26 12.04
N TRP A 603 -25.17 21.77 10.81
CA TRP A 603 -26.41 21.71 10.03
C TRP A 603 -27.39 20.69 10.62
N LEU A 604 -26.94 19.47 10.93
CA LEU A 604 -27.74 18.42 11.59
C LEU A 604 -28.23 18.86 12.98
N ASP A 605 -27.40 19.58 13.72
CA ASP A 605 -27.74 20.20 15.00
C ASP A 605 -28.87 21.23 14.86
N GLY A 606 -28.80 22.09 13.85
CA GLY A 606 -29.88 23.01 13.49
C GLY A 606 -31.20 22.30 13.14
N LYS A 607 -31.14 21.03 12.72
CA LYS A 607 -32.31 20.17 12.49
C LYS A 607 -32.72 19.33 13.70
N ARG A 608 -32.06 19.53 14.85
CA ARG A 608 -32.27 18.76 16.10
C ARG A 608 -32.09 17.25 15.89
N ALA A 609 -31.17 16.85 15.01
CA ALA A 609 -30.76 15.46 14.90
C ALA A 609 -30.25 14.94 16.26
N ARG A 610 -30.59 13.69 16.57
CA ARG A 610 -30.10 13.00 17.77
C ARG A 610 -28.72 12.42 17.46
N CYS A 611 -27.79 12.54 18.40
CA CYS A 611 -26.52 11.81 18.39
C CYS A 611 -26.50 10.80 19.51
N SER A 612 -25.60 9.82 19.43
CA SER A 612 -25.28 8.93 20.54
C SER A 612 -23.91 9.27 21.13
N THR A 613 -23.47 8.53 22.14
CA THR A 613 -22.09 8.62 22.65
C THR A 613 -21.06 8.27 21.55
N ALA A 614 -21.48 7.53 20.51
CA ALA A 614 -20.62 7.17 19.37
C ALA A 614 -20.15 8.39 18.58
N ALA A 615 -20.87 9.52 18.58
CA ALA A 615 -20.39 10.74 17.94
C ALA A 615 -19.07 11.23 18.55
N LEU A 616 -19.00 11.29 19.89
CA LEU A 616 -17.79 11.76 20.57
C LEU A 616 -16.71 10.67 20.56
N ASP A 617 -17.10 9.40 20.75
CA ASP A 617 -16.18 8.26 20.71
C ASP A 617 -15.50 8.12 19.33
N GLY A 618 -16.27 8.21 18.25
CA GLY A 618 -15.75 8.20 16.88
C GLY A 618 -14.92 9.44 16.55
N ALA A 619 -15.37 10.65 16.92
CA ALA A 619 -14.58 11.86 16.74
C ALA A 619 -13.23 11.79 17.47
N ALA A 620 -13.18 11.13 18.62
CA ALA A 620 -11.94 10.89 19.34
C ALA A 620 -11.05 9.86 18.65
N ALA A 621 -11.62 8.74 18.19
CA ALA A 621 -10.93 7.68 17.47
C ALA A 621 -10.24 8.15 16.18
N TYR A 622 -10.82 9.14 15.48
CA TYR A 622 -10.24 9.73 14.26
C TYR A 622 -9.54 11.09 14.50
N GLY A 623 -9.28 11.45 15.75
CA GLY A 623 -8.40 12.58 16.09
C GLY A 623 -9.02 13.96 15.87
N LYS A 624 -10.35 14.06 15.77
CA LYS A 624 -11.08 15.29 15.41
C LYS A 624 -11.30 16.20 16.62
N LEU A 625 -10.21 16.75 17.19
CA LEU A 625 -10.25 17.58 18.41
C LEU A 625 -11.26 18.74 18.35
N GLY A 626 -11.39 19.41 17.19
CA GLY A 626 -12.35 20.51 17.01
C GLY A 626 -13.79 20.07 17.21
N ILE A 627 -14.14 18.87 16.75
CA ILE A 627 -15.47 18.27 16.92
C ILE A 627 -15.67 17.79 18.33
N VAL A 628 -14.66 17.13 18.93
CA VAL A 628 -14.71 16.68 20.33
C VAL A 628 -15.04 17.87 21.26
N LYS A 629 -14.35 19.00 21.08
CA LYS A 629 -14.63 20.25 21.82
C LYS A 629 -16.03 20.79 21.55
N TRP A 630 -16.48 20.72 20.29
CA TRP A 630 -17.79 21.21 19.90
C TRP A 630 -18.93 20.35 20.45
N LEU A 631 -18.85 19.02 20.36
CA LEU A 631 -19.82 18.08 20.89
C LEU A 631 -19.96 18.26 22.39
N ARG A 632 -18.84 18.28 23.13
CA ARG A 632 -18.90 18.49 24.59
C ARG A 632 -19.57 19.80 25.00
N LYS A 633 -19.36 20.87 24.23
CA LYS A 633 -19.93 22.19 24.53
C LYS A 633 -21.43 22.27 24.23
N ASN A 634 -21.89 21.63 23.16
CA ASN A 634 -23.25 21.83 22.64
C ASN A 634 -24.20 20.66 22.93
N ARG A 635 -23.67 19.50 23.35
CA ARG A 635 -24.44 18.25 23.46
C ARG A 635 -24.21 17.54 24.81
N PRO A 636 -25.28 17.13 25.52
CA PRO A 636 -25.18 16.50 26.84
C PRO A 636 -24.81 15.01 26.83
N GLU A 637 -24.86 14.33 25.68
CA GLU A 637 -24.78 12.87 25.55
C GLU A 637 -23.46 12.29 26.07
N GLY A 638 -22.37 13.07 26.09
CA GLY A 638 -21.09 12.65 26.63
C GLY A 638 -20.39 11.62 25.76
N CYS A 639 -19.72 10.65 26.39
CA CYS A 639 -18.81 9.70 25.76
C CYS A 639 -18.58 8.50 26.67
N THR A 640 -18.02 7.43 26.12
CA THR A 640 -17.64 6.24 26.90
C THR A 640 -16.11 6.13 27.04
N THR A 641 -15.64 5.04 27.66
CA THR A 641 -14.20 4.71 27.69
C THR A 641 -13.62 4.53 26.29
N LEU A 642 -14.45 4.12 25.31
CA LEU A 642 -14.07 3.92 23.90
C LEU A 642 -13.48 5.17 23.25
N ALA A 643 -13.83 6.37 23.71
CA ALA A 643 -13.19 7.59 23.21
C ALA A 643 -11.69 7.64 23.54
N MET A 644 -11.25 7.18 24.71
CA MET A 644 -9.81 7.11 25.02
C MET A 644 -9.17 5.91 24.31
N ASP A 645 -9.83 4.74 24.32
CA ASP A 645 -9.30 3.53 23.67
C ASP A 645 -9.14 3.72 22.14
N GLY A 646 -10.10 4.39 21.51
CA GLY A 646 -10.05 4.74 20.09
C GLY A 646 -9.03 5.85 19.81
N ALA A 647 -8.92 6.87 20.65
CA ALA A 647 -7.87 7.89 20.50
C ALA A 647 -6.47 7.28 20.69
N ALA A 648 -6.36 6.22 21.51
CA ALA A 648 -5.14 5.45 21.69
C ALA A 648 -4.77 4.64 20.45
N HIS A 649 -5.74 3.95 19.86
CA HIS A 649 -5.61 3.26 18.57
C HIS A 649 -5.04 4.16 17.46
N GLY A 650 -5.54 5.39 17.33
CA GLY A 650 -5.07 6.35 16.32
C GLY A 650 -3.83 7.18 16.71
N GLY A 651 -3.27 6.99 17.90
CA GLY A 651 -2.13 7.77 18.41
C GLY A 651 -2.42 9.28 18.55
N HIS A 652 -3.67 9.64 18.85
CA HIS A 652 -4.13 11.02 18.84
C HIS A 652 -3.84 11.77 20.16
N LEU A 653 -2.56 12.07 20.41
CA LEU A 653 -2.07 12.66 21.67
C LEU A 653 -2.84 13.90 22.15
N ARG A 654 -3.22 14.80 21.24
CA ARG A 654 -3.96 16.04 21.57
C ARG A 654 -5.39 15.76 22.03
N VAL A 655 -6.02 14.74 21.43
CA VAL A 655 -7.34 14.28 21.85
C VAL A 655 -7.22 13.59 23.19
N LEU A 656 -6.27 12.66 23.36
CA LEU A 656 -6.03 11.99 24.65
C LEU A 656 -5.80 13.00 25.78
N ARG A 657 -4.98 14.04 25.56
CA ARG A 657 -4.74 15.10 26.55
C ARG A 657 -6.03 15.80 26.92
N TRP A 658 -6.76 16.25 25.91
CA TRP A 658 -8.00 16.98 26.14
C TRP A 658 -9.05 16.13 26.83
N LEU A 659 -9.19 14.85 26.45
CA LEU A 659 -10.11 13.90 27.08
C LEU A 659 -9.71 13.70 28.54
N PHE A 660 -8.42 13.52 28.84
CA PHE A 660 -7.92 13.36 30.20
C PHE A 660 -8.25 14.58 31.10
N GLU A 661 -8.03 15.80 30.60
CA GLU A 661 -8.28 17.03 31.36
C GLU A 661 -9.77 17.31 31.62
N ASN A 662 -10.64 16.87 30.70
CA ASN A 662 -12.04 17.28 30.69
C ASN A 662 -13.02 16.16 31.11
N ARG A 663 -12.52 14.95 31.39
CA ARG A 663 -13.34 13.75 31.61
C ARG A 663 -12.90 12.93 32.83
N LYS A 664 -13.81 12.08 33.31
CA LYS A 664 -13.62 11.29 34.54
C LYS A 664 -13.78 9.78 34.30
N GLU A 665 -14.20 9.38 33.11
CA GLU A 665 -14.58 8.02 32.75
C GLU A 665 -13.38 7.06 32.65
N GLY A 666 -12.16 7.60 32.47
CA GLY A 666 -10.92 6.83 32.36
C GLY A 666 -10.76 6.10 31.02
N PHE A 667 -9.87 5.11 30.99
CA PHE A 667 -9.64 4.19 29.86
C PHE A 667 -9.54 2.74 30.37
N THR A 668 -9.63 1.76 29.47
CA THR A 668 -9.48 0.32 29.80
C THR A 668 -8.14 -0.23 29.32
N ASP A 669 -7.82 -1.47 29.71
CA ASP A 669 -6.70 -2.26 29.21
C ASP A 669 -6.53 -2.22 27.67
N ARG A 670 -7.65 -2.24 26.94
CA ARG A 670 -7.71 -2.13 25.47
C ARG A 670 -7.00 -0.91 24.91
N ALA A 671 -6.91 0.20 25.65
CA ALA A 671 -6.21 1.38 25.17
C ALA A 671 -4.70 1.10 24.99
N MET A 672 -4.11 0.33 25.91
CA MET A 672 -2.69 -0.06 25.83
C MET A 672 -2.49 -1.12 24.75
N GLU A 673 -3.33 -2.16 24.70
CA GLU A 673 -3.28 -3.19 23.64
C GLU A 673 -3.42 -2.59 22.23
N ASN A 674 -4.34 -1.62 22.06
CA ASN A 674 -4.53 -0.93 20.78
C ASN A 674 -3.34 -0.05 20.42
N ALA A 675 -2.75 0.66 21.40
CA ALA A 675 -1.56 1.47 21.15
C ALA A 675 -0.38 0.59 20.74
N GLU A 676 -0.21 -0.58 21.36
CA GLU A 676 0.83 -1.55 21.03
C GLU A 676 0.63 -2.15 19.63
N ARG A 677 -0.56 -2.67 19.33
CA ARG A 677 -0.90 -3.26 18.03
C ARG A 677 -0.69 -2.30 16.85
N HIS A 678 -0.91 -1.00 17.07
CA HIS A 678 -0.77 0.04 16.06
C HIS A 678 0.55 0.82 16.15
N SER A 679 1.53 0.29 16.89
CA SER A 679 2.88 0.86 17.02
C SER A 679 2.89 2.33 17.48
N GLN A 680 1.95 2.72 18.34
CA GLN A 680 1.82 4.08 18.88
C GLN A 680 2.59 4.20 20.22
N PHE A 681 3.92 4.16 20.16
CA PHE A 681 4.76 4.07 21.36
C PHE A 681 4.62 5.26 22.32
N GLU A 682 4.51 6.50 21.82
CA GLU A 682 4.25 7.66 22.70
C GLU A 682 2.97 7.49 23.49
N THR A 683 1.94 6.99 22.83
CA THR A 683 0.62 6.79 23.42
C THR A 683 0.65 5.71 24.48
N LEU A 684 1.36 4.61 24.22
CA LEU A 684 1.57 3.54 25.19
C LEU A 684 2.29 4.05 26.44
N LEU A 685 3.41 4.78 26.29
CA LEU A 685 4.15 5.36 27.41
C LEU A 685 3.30 6.33 28.23
N ILE A 686 2.49 7.14 27.55
CA ILE A 686 1.58 8.08 28.21
C ILE A 686 0.52 7.33 29.00
N LEU A 687 -0.15 6.34 28.39
CA LEU A 687 -1.19 5.56 29.05
C LEU A 687 -0.64 4.77 30.22
N HIS A 688 0.54 4.16 30.06
CA HIS A 688 1.25 3.47 31.14
C HIS A 688 1.51 4.41 32.31
N ASN A 689 2.07 5.60 32.06
CA ASN A 689 2.32 6.58 33.12
C ASN A 689 1.02 7.01 33.83
N ILE A 690 -0.08 7.15 33.09
CA ILE A 690 -1.39 7.48 33.67
C ILE A 690 -1.95 6.30 34.49
N ALA A 691 -1.77 5.06 34.02
CA ALA A 691 -2.18 3.87 34.74
C ALA A 691 -1.45 3.75 36.09
N GLN A 692 -0.14 4.03 36.10
CA GLN A 692 0.66 4.08 37.33
C GLN A 692 0.19 5.14 38.35
N GLN A 693 -0.56 6.15 37.89
CA GLN A 693 -1.20 7.16 38.78
C GLN A 693 -2.55 6.71 39.35
N GLY A 694 -3.01 5.47 39.07
CA GLY A 694 -4.23 4.88 39.63
C GLY A 694 -5.53 5.32 38.94
N LEU A 695 -5.45 5.82 37.71
CA LEU A 695 -6.60 6.33 36.94
C LEU A 695 -7.19 5.32 35.93
N ALA A 696 -6.61 4.12 35.84
CA ALA A 696 -7.12 3.01 35.05
C ALA A 696 -7.88 2.03 35.97
N LYS A 697 -9.05 1.54 35.54
CA LYS A 697 -9.89 0.66 36.37
C LYS A 697 -9.38 -0.78 36.47
N GLU A 698 -8.55 -1.21 35.52
CA GLU A 698 -8.19 -2.62 35.30
C GLU A 698 -6.68 -2.83 35.05
N VAL A 699 -5.84 -1.83 35.35
CA VAL A 699 -4.38 -1.91 35.15
C VAL A 699 -3.68 -1.94 36.50
N GLU A 700 -2.84 -2.95 36.73
CA GLU A 700 -2.05 -3.09 37.95
C GLU A 700 -0.94 -2.01 38.00
N ILE A 701 -0.74 -1.43 39.19
CA ILE A 701 0.34 -0.47 39.45
C ILE A 701 1.62 -1.29 39.66
N MET A 702 2.63 -1.03 38.84
CA MET A 702 3.92 -1.73 38.82
C MET A 702 4.97 -0.92 39.59
N GLU A 703 5.95 -1.60 40.18
CA GLU A 703 7.11 -0.93 40.77
C GLU A 703 7.98 -0.26 39.67
N GLU A 704 8.80 0.73 40.03
CA GLU A 704 9.57 1.52 39.03
C GLU A 704 10.52 0.67 38.19
N GLU A 705 11.14 -0.35 38.79
CA GLU A 705 12.04 -1.30 38.10
C GLU A 705 11.27 -2.20 37.11
N GLU A 706 10.12 -2.73 37.52
CA GLU A 706 9.24 -3.55 36.68
C GLU A 706 8.65 -2.74 35.54
N SER A 707 8.25 -1.49 35.82
CA SER A 707 7.78 -0.54 34.80
C SER A 707 8.86 -0.26 33.76
N ASN A 708 10.12 -0.10 34.16
CA ASN A 708 11.21 0.13 33.21
C ASN A 708 11.52 -1.13 32.38
N ALA A 709 11.46 -2.32 32.98
CA ALA A 709 11.61 -3.59 32.27
C ALA A 709 10.49 -3.78 31.24
N TRP A 710 9.24 -3.52 31.63
CA TRP A 710 8.07 -3.60 30.77
C TRP A 710 8.17 -2.65 29.57
N ILE A 711 8.62 -1.40 29.80
CA ILE A 711 8.83 -0.42 28.71
C ILE A 711 9.90 -0.91 27.73
N SER A 712 10.99 -1.50 28.23
CA SER A 712 12.05 -2.04 27.37
C SER A 712 11.56 -3.21 26.51
N GLU A 713 10.78 -4.12 27.09
CA GLU A 713 10.19 -5.26 26.37
C GLU A 713 9.24 -4.79 25.25
N HIS A 714 8.28 -3.93 25.57
CA HIS A 714 7.30 -3.43 24.59
C HIS A 714 7.95 -2.48 23.55
N TYR A 715 9.03 -1.80 23.92
CA TYR A 715 9.85 -1.07 22.96
C TYR A 715 10.47 -1.99 21.92
N LEU A 716 10.99 -3.15 22.31
CA LEU A 716 11.58 -4.11 21.36
C LEU A 716 10.52 -4.58 20.36
N ASP A 717 9.31 -4.87 20.81
CA ASP A 717 8.22 -5.32 19.95
C ASP A 717 7.74 -4.22 18.99
N ILE A 718 7.59 -2.98 19.48
CA ILE A 718 7.20 -1.86 18.62
C ILE A 718 8.34 -1.45 17.68
N ALA A 719 9.58 -1.45 18.15
CA ALA A 719 10.75 -1.23 17.31
C ALA A 719 10.80 -2.30 16.21
N ARG A 720 10.58 -3.58 16.53
CA ARG A 720 10.47 -4.65 15.52
C ARG A 720 9.36 -4.33 14.52
N ALA A 721 8.18 -3.92 14.95
CA ALA A 721 7.08 -3.55 14.05
C ALA A 721 7.36 -2.31 13.17
N GLU A 722 7.93 -1.23 13.72
CA GLU A 722 8.26 -0.01 12.98
C GLU A 722 9.47 -0.19 12.03
N PHE A 723 10.46 -0.97 12.45
CA PHE A 723 11.67 -1.22 11.66
C PHE A 723 11.49 -2.37 10.66
N TYR A 724 10.63 -3.35 10.95
CA TYR A 724 10.30 -4.48 10.09
C TYR A 724 8.78 -4.62 9.92
N PRO A 725 8.11 -3.65 9.26
CA PRO A 725 6.68 -3.77 8.96
C PRO A 725 6.49 -4.90 7.94
N GLY A 726 6.23 -6.11 8.44
CA GLY A 726 6.11 -7.32 7.65
C GLY A 726 7.44 -8.05 7.44
N SER A 727 7.73 -8.99 8.31
CA SER A 727 8.47 -10.23 7.98
C SER A 727 7.69 -11.12 6.99
N GLY A 728 7.06 -10.50 5.99
CA GLY A 728 6.59 -11.08 4.75
C GLY A 728 7.23 -10.37 3.53
N ILE A 729 8.25 -9.54 3.74
CA ILE A 729 9.05 -8.90 2.70
C ILE A 729 10.49 -9.41 2.84
N GLY A 730 10.69 -10.68 2.51
CA GLY A 730 11.97 -11.20 2.07
C GLY A 730 11.96 -11.18 0.54
N TRP A 731 12.89 -10.41 -0.04
CA TRP A 731 13.43 -10.46 -1.39
C TRP A 731 12.46 -10.54 -2.58
#